data_AF-A0A8S8XNM2-F1
#
_entry.id   AF-A0A8S8XNM2-F1
#
_cell.length_a   1.000
_cell.length_b   1.000
_cell.length_c   1.000
_cell.angle_alpha   90.00
_cell.angle_beta   90.00
_cell.angle_gamma   90.00
#
_symmetry.space_group_name_H-M   'P 1'
#
loop_
_entity.id
_entity.type
_entity.pdbx_description
1 polymer ?
#
loop_
_entity_poly.entity_id
_entity_poly.type
_entity_poly.pdbx_seq_one_letter_code
_entity_poly.pdbx_strand_id
1 'polypeptide(L)'
;MGIELVSGIDGMAILAVTLSAVISYLFQEFIIPRGLSGLQVAFPTGPKRYEVHTVTATKEEAKKLLKTKGMRNGLTVYVMALTGAILLGMEWLFYQMNLTEGLHQVSLAMALILIIVPAMISTGVSMSTQIVNRTGGRRATLQGASTFRNGVGVSITILWFTSLIMLWYIMYFADVEFDRRLAITGCLAFAPGFIAYGRVMGSSWTALTESSRQLSKGEPSAFYPYKPPARKQFVSTLVWINTAAMPFIAFNTFVSLILLGIDPTMFEHSERVLDLPEYRPQSTIMEEGGVIGFYAIELFSYISEPGIRVPLVTIVLLFLLLNVAIVGFLFVYEVARILFLDIADVSGKGGIRLADSRLLRSERSQQANVLNFCFTGFAGQSMLLLALAMLTFWDSQYLPQGSQCGSWQDSICQVIRKDALEEMTWMLASGGQVVFLGIWVMSRRTGQRLDDISFDAMANQKRIQLEAIEQMIYRQGEDFRQLIKTDNWSKAMEKMELLYEDHGEESIEGLSLVRRTEASMEMLMGFGRWDQAEQVALSFLALRAGRTAEIARVILAAASLAQRDIPEVIPRLEYLADEDIESARLKWVTSVLDPSVPLPKSVRPLLRVDGLTKRNIDLLKRFRDGIPASDIPWKYKPASKLHILGDIARFRIWSQPEIALDKLEAWVKKNDINMDDWPHGQTARALLYMDRGMKASAINIVEKAMKKHPRHPHCGLAIYLAKERRTRIT
;
A
#
# COMPACT_ATOMS: atom_id res chain seq x y z
N MET A 1 23.31 -18.76 37.67
CA MET A 1 22.56 -18.18 38.81
C MET A 1 21.71 -17.05 38.24
N GLY A 2 20.38 -17.10 38.35
CA GLY A 2 19.47 -16.09 37.77
C GLY A 2 19.39 -14.84 38.64
N ILE A 3 18.94 -13.72 38.05
CA ILE A 3 18.74 -12.44 38.75
C ILE A 3 17.50 -12.52 39.66
N GLU A 4 17.59 -12.05 40.91
CA GLU A 4 16.47 -12.07 41.85
C GLU A 4 15.39 -11.02 41.49
N LEU A 5 14.11 -11.34 41.75
CA LEU A 5 13.00 -10.39 41.59
C LEU A 5 12.79 -9.57 42.86
N VAL A 6 12.91 -8.25 42.72
CA VAL A 6 12.60 -7.32 43.80
C VAL A 6 11.10 -7.00 43.77
N SER A 7 10.43 -7.24 44.89
CA SER A 7 9.01 -6.92 45.06
C SER A 7 8.83 -5.50 45.61
N GLY A 8 8.09 -4.65 44.90
CA GLY A 8 7.81 -3.26 45.30
C GLY A 8 8.00 -2.24 44.17
N ILE A 9 7.45 -1.04 44.35
CA ILE A 9 7.72 0.13 43.49
C ILE A 9 8.83 0.92 44.16
N ASP A 10 10.07 0.63 43.81
CA ASP A 10 11.22 1.43 44.24
C ASP A 10 11.40 2.66 43.33
N GLY A 11 12.08 3.71 43.83
CA GLY A 11 12.39 4.91 43.06
C GLY A 11 13.17 4.59 41.78
N MET A 12 13.99 3.54 41.79
CA MET A 12 14.74 3.06 40.63
C MET A 12 13.84 2.45 39.54
N ALA A 13 12.76 1.75 39.90
CA ALA A 13 11.78 1.25 38.93
C ALA A 13 11.05 2.39 38.22
N ILE A 14 10.66 3.44 38.96
CA ILE A 14 10.04 4.64 38.38
C ILE A 14 11.02 5.35 37.43
N LEU A 15 12.30 5.42 37.82
CA LEU A 15 13.36 5.99 36.99
C LEU A 15 13.58 5.18 35.71
N ALA A 16 13.56 3.84 35.77
CA ALA A 16 13.67 2.98 34.60
C ALA A 16 12.52 3.21 33.60
N VAL A 17 11.27 3.25 34.10
CA VAL A 17 10.08 3.50 33.28
C VAL A 17 10.09 4.89 32.66
N THR A 18 10.39 5.93 33.44
CA THR A 18 10.44 7.31 32.96
C THR A 18 11.56 7.52 31.94
N LEU A 19 12.76 7.00 32.20
CA LEU A 19 13.87 7.08 31.26
C LEU A 19 13.56 6.33 29.96
N SER A 20 12.95 5.15 30.04
CA SER A 20 12.52 4.38 28.86
C SER A 20 11.49 5.13 28.03
N ALA A 21 10.52 5.80 28.67
CA ALA A 21 9.52 6.62 27.98
C ALA A 21 10.17 7.85 27.31
N VAL A 22 11.12 8.52 27.99
CA VAL A 22 11.85 9.67 27.42
C VAL A 22 12.70 9.24 26.23
N ILE A 23 13.45 8.14 26.34
CA ILE A 23 14.26 7.61 25.23
C ILE A 23 13.35 7.25 24.05
N SER A 24 12.21 6.60 24.31
CA SER A 24 11.23 6.24 23.27
C SER A 24 10.62 7.47 22.59
N TYR A 25 10.35 8.54 23.35
CA TYR A 25 9.87 9.81 22.80
C TYR A 25 10.93 10.49 21.92
N LEU A 26 12.19 10.55 22.37
CA LEU A 26 13.30 11.06 21.57
C LEU A 26 13.49 10.21 20.31
N PHE A 27 13.32 8.90 20.42
CA PHE A 27 13.36 7.99 19.28
C PHE A 27 12.28 8.34 18.24
N GLN A 28 11.04 8.55 18.70
CA GLN A 28 9.91 8.94 17.86
C GLN A 28 10.13 10.29 17.16
N GLU A 29 10.71 11.28 17.84
CA GLU A 29 10.85 12.63 17.30
C GLU A 29 12.07 12.79 16.38
N PHE A 30 13.13 12.01 16.62
CA PHE A 30 14.40 12.13 15.91
C PHE A 30 14.74 10.98 14.98
N ILE A 31 14.58 9.73 15.42
CA ILE A 31 15.09 8.56 14.70
C ILE A 31 14.06 8.06 13.68
N ILE A 32 12.78 7.89 14.07
CA ILE A 32 11.72 7.43 13.14
C ILE A 32 11.63 8.32 11.89
N PRO A 33 11.55 9.67 11.98
CA PRO A 33 11.41 10.51 10.80
C PRO A 33 12.68 10.56 9.95
N ARG A 34 13.85 10.29 10.56
CA ARG A 34 15.11 10.13 9.82
C ARG A 34 15.16 8.80 9.06
N GLY A 35 14.74 7.69 9.68
CA GLY A 35 14.67 6.38 9.04
C GLY A 35 13.75 6.35 7.82
N LEU A 36 12.64 7.10 7.91
CA LEU A 36 11.65 7.30 6.84
C LEU A 36 12.01 8.43 5.86
N SER A 37 13.16 9.10 6.02
CA SER A 37 13.64 10.03 5.01
C SER A 37 14.20 9.26 3.82
N GLY A 38 13.88 9.69 2.61
CA GLY A 38 14.22 9.01 1.36
C GLY A 38 13.28 7.88 0.96
N LEU A 39 12.00 7.86 1.40
CA LEU A 39 11.02 6.94 0.82
C LEU A 39 10.83 7.26 -0.65
N GLN A 40 10.77 6.22 -1.48
CA GLN A 40 10.64 6.33 -2.92
C GLN A 40 9.56 5.37 -3.42
N VAL A 41 8.91 5.76 -4.52
CA VAL A 41 7.88 4.96 -5.19
C VAL A 41 8.27 4.83 -6.65
N ALA A 42 8.26 3.61 -7.18
CA ALA A 42 8.45 3.34 -8.60
C ALA A 42 7.10 3.02 -9.25
N PHE A 43 6.80 3.57 -10.42
CA PHE A 43 5.61 3.20 -11.18
C PHE A 43 5.92 3.00 -12.67
N PRO A 44 5.17 2.12 -13.35
CA PRO A 44 5.43 1.79 -14.74
C PRO A 44 4.97 2.94 -15.66
N THR A 45 5.85 3.37 -16.58
CA THR A 45 5.55 4.35 -17.64
C THR A 45 5.52 3.73 -19.03
N GLY A 46 6.18 2.58 -19.22
CA GLY A 46 6.21 1.84 -20.48
C GLY A 46 6.62 0.38 -20.30
N PRO A 47 6.70 -0.41 -21.40
CA PRO A 47 7.18 -1.78 -21.33
C PRO A 47 8.63 -1.78 -20.82
N LYS A 48 8.85 -2.38 -19.64
CA LYS A 48 10.15 -2.44 -18.93
C LYS A 48 10.75 -1.05 -18.57
N ARG A 49 9.95 0.02 -18.50
CA ARG A 49 10.39 1.35 -18.05
C ARG A 49 9.63 1.80 -16.81
N TYR A 50 10.37 2.20 -15.78
CA TYR A 50 9.81 2.67 -14.50
C TYR A 50 10.39 4.03 -14.15
N GLU A 51 9.55 4.91 -13.60
CA GLU A 51 9.97 6.20 -13.04
C GLU A 51 9.99 6.10 -11.52
N VAL A 52 11.07 6.57 -10.88
CA VAL A 52 11.23 6.57 -9.43
C VAL A 52 11.04 7.97 -8.87
N HIS A 53 10.17 8.11 -7.87
CA HIS A 53 9.85 9.38 -7.24
C HIS A 53 10.09 9.36 -5.74
N THR A 54 10.73 10.39 -5.23
CA THR A 54 10.93 10.59 -3.79
C THR A 54 9.64 11.13 -3.15
N VAL A 55 9.12 10.40 -2.17
CA VAL A 55 7.91 10.76 -1.38
C VAL A 55 8.27 11.61 -0.16
N THR A 56 9.38 11.31 0.51
CA THR A 56 9.86 12.03 1.69
C THR A 56 11.31 12.45 1.48
N ALA A 57 11.56 13.63 0.92
CA ALA A 57 12.93 14.11 0.73
C ALA A 57 13.56 14.56 2.06
N THR A 58 12.75 15.08 2.98
CA THR A 58 13.24 15.67 4.25
C THR A 58 12.61 15.03 5.49
N LYS A 59 13.28 15.20 6.64
CA LYS A 59 12.76 14.80 7.96
C LYS A 59 11.39 15.43 8.24
N GLU A 60 11.18 16.68 7.82
CA GLU A 60 9.92 17.40 8.06
C GLU A 60 8.77 16.86 7.21
N GLU A 61 9.03 16.42 5.99
CA GLU A 61 8.04 15.73 5.17
C GLU A 61 7.66 14.37 5.77
N ALA A 62 8.64 13.61 6.26
CA ALA A 62 8.39 12.37 6.99
C ALA A 62 7.54 12.61 8.26
N LYS A 63 7.82 13.68 9.03
CA LYS A 63 6.98 14.07 10.18
C LYS A 63 5.56 14.43 9.77
N LYS A 64 5.37 15.17 8.67
CA LYS A 64 4.04 15.49 8.15
C LYS A 64 3.27 14.22 7.77
N LEU A 65 3.95 13.25 7.15
CA LEU A 65 3.36 11.96 6.81
C LEU A 65 2.95 11.18 8.07
N LEU A 66 3.80 11.14 9.09
CA LEU A 66 3.51 10.49 10.39
C LEU A 66 2.30 11.10 11.13
N LYS A 67 2.03 12.40 10.93
CA LYS A 67 0.89 13.09 11.55
C LYS A 67 -0.45 12.89 10.81
N THR A 68 -0.45 12.16 9.69
CA THR A 68 -1.67 11.90 8.89
C THR A 68 -2.65 11.00 9.65
N LYS A 69 -3.97 11.24 9.49
CA LYS A 69 -5.05 10.59 10.25
C LYS A 69 -5.01 9.04 10.22
N GLY A 70 -4.48 8.43 9.16
CA GLY A 70 -4.35 6.96 9.02
C GLY A 70 -3.13 6.33 9.72
N MET A 71 -2.20 7.14 10.23
CA MET A 71 -0.89 6.67 10.73
C MET A 71 -0.82 6.59 12.27
N ARG A 72 -1.78 7.19 12.97
CA ARG A 72 -1.74 7.33 14.43
C ARG A 72 -1.67 5.98 15.15
N ASN A 73 -2.46 5.01 14.71
CA ASN A 73 -2.55 3.71 15.38
C ASN A 73 -1.24 2.92 15.26
N GLY A 74 -0.65 2.84 14.07
CA GLY A 74 0.60 2.12 13.85
C GLY A 74 1.79 2.75 14.52
N LEU A 75 1.88 4.08 14.53
CA LEU A 75 2.93 4.76 15.27
C LEU A 75 2.84 4.46 16.77
N THR A 76 1.64 4.49 17.36
CA THR A 76 1.44 4.16 18.78
C THR A 76 1.84 2.71 19.08
N VAL A 77 1.41 1.75 18.27
CA VAL A 77 1.74 0.33 18.44
C VAL A 77 3.25 0.09 18.36
N TYR A 78 3.95 0.75 17.43
CA TYR A 78 5.41 0.67 17.31
C TYR A 78 6.13 1.27 18.52
N VAL A 79 5.75 2.48 18.95
CA VAL A 79 6.36 3.17 20.09
C VAL A 79 6.10 2.40 21.39
N MET A 80 4.91 1.81 21.53
CA MET A 80 4.56 0.95 22.65
C MET A 80 5.50 -0.26 22.76
N ALA A 81 5.68 -1.00 21.66
CA ALA A 81 6.59 -2.15 21.60
C ALA A 81 8.05 -1.77 21.86
N LEU A 82 8.50 -0.66 21.27
CA LEU A 82 9.84 -0.12 21.46
C LEU A 82 10.08 0.29 22.93
N THR A 83 9.09 0.92 23.57
CA THR A 83 9.20 1.31 24.99
C THR A 83 9.37 0.08 25.88
N GLY A 84 8.64 -1.01 25.59
CA GLY A 84 8.79 -2.27 26.33
C GLY A 84 10.17 -2.89 26.17
N ALA A 85 10.71 -2.92 24.94
CA ALA A 85 12.06 -3.44 24.68
C ALA A 85 13.16 -2.58 25.34
N ILE A 86 13.04 -1.25 25.29
CA ILE A 86 13.96 -0.35 25.99
C ILE A 86 13.87 -0.55 27.49
N LEU A 87 12.67 -0.73 28.05
CA LEU A 87 12.48 -0.97 29.48
C LEU A 87 13.19 -2.23 29.96
N LEU A 88 13.12 -3.33 29.21
CA LEU A 88 13.91 -4.54 29.51
C LEU A 88 15.42 -4.25 29.52
N GLY A 89 15.90 -3.58 28.47
CA GLY A 89 17.33 -3.23 28.36
C GLY A 89 17.81 -2.28 29.47
N MET A 90 16.95 -1.34 29.90
CA MET A 90 17.26 -0.40 30.99
C MET A 90 17.36 -1.09 32.34
N GLU A 91 16.43 -2.00 32.66
CA GLU A 91 16.47 -2.78 33.91
C GLU A 91 17.75 -3.62 34.01
N TRP A 92 18.16 -4.25 32.91
CA TRP A 92 19.42 -4.99 32.88
C TRP A 92 20.65 -4.10 32.96
N LEU A 93 20.64 -2.95 32.31
CA LEU A 93 21.73 -2.00 32.41
C LEU A 93 21.87 -1.50 33.86
N PHE A 94 20.77 -1.29 34.58
CA PHE A 94 20.79 -0.92 35.99
C PHE A 94 21.33 -2.04 36.89
N TYR A 95 20.96 -3.29 36.61
CA TYR A 95 21.52 -4.45 37.28
C TYR A 95 23.03 -4.59 37.04
N GLN A 96 23.50 -4.50 35.80
CA GLN A 96 24.93 -4.61 35.45
C GLN A 96 25.79 -3.48 36.04
N MET A 97 25.21 -2.31 36.28
CA MET A 97 25.89 -1.18 36.94
C MET A 97 25.80 -1.25 38.48
N ASN A 98 25.29 -2.35 39.06
CA ASN A 98 25.05 -2.52 40.49
C ASN A 98 24.18 -1.42 41.10
N LEU A 99 23.26 -0.82 40.33
CA LEU A 99 22.32 0.19 40.83
C LEU A 99 21.07 -0.44 41.47
N THR A 100 20.81 -1.72 41.19
CA THR A 100 19.66 -2.47 41.69
C THR A 100 20.11 -3.85 42.14
N GLU A 101 19.54 -4.36 43.23
CA GLU A 101 19.84 -5.71 43.76
C GLU A 101 19.27 -6.82 42.87
N GLY A 102 18.28 -6.49 42.03
CA GLY A 102 17.62 -7.40 41.10
C GLY A 102 16.74 -6.67 40.08
N LEU A 103 15.89 -7.44 39.39
CA LEU A 103 14.93 -6.89 38.41
C LEU A 103 13.61 -6.57 39.10
N HIS A 104 13.03 -5.40 38.81
CA HIS A 104 11.75 -5.03 39.42
C HIS A 104 10.57 -5.72 38.72
N GLN A 105 9.69 -6.33 39.52
CA GLN A 105 8.51 -7.03 39.00
C GLN A 105 7.57 -6.10 38.21
N VAL A 106 7.37 -4.86 38.66
CA VAL A 106 6.43 -3.91 38.04
C VAL A 106 6.90 -3.47 36.66
N SER A 107 8.20 -3.19 36.49
CA SER A 107 8.76 -2.80 35.20
C SER A 107 8.83 -3.96 34.22
N LEU A 108 9.16 -5.17 34.68
CA LEU A 108 9.08 -6.39 33.87
C LEU A 108 7.66 -6.66 33.38
N ALA A 109 6.65 -6.58 34.26
CA ALA A 109 5.25 -6.77 33.88
C ALA A 109 4.80 -5.74 32.84
N MET A 110 5.17 -4.47 33.06
CA MET A 110 4.88 -3.39 32.11
C MET A 110 5.56 -3.63 30.76
N ALA A 111 6.84 -4.03 30.77
CA ALA A 111 7.58 -4.33 29.54
C ALA A 111 6.93 -5.47 28.75
N LEU A 112 6.55 -6.56 29.41
CA LEU A 112 5.87 -7.70 28.78
C LEU A 112 4.53 -7.30 28.16
N ILE A 113 3.70 -6.51 28.86
CA ILE A 113 2.44 -6.00 28.31
C ILE A 113 2.70 -5.12 27.08
N LEU A 114 3.69 -4.22 27.18
CA LEU A 114 4.09 -3.31 26.10
C LEU A 114 4.63 -4.05 24.87
N ILE A 115 5.07 -5.31 25.00
CA ILE A 115 5.57 -6.14 23.88
C ILE A 115 4.50 -7.09 23.33
N ILE A 116 3.78 -7.80 24.21
CA ILE A 116 2.80 -8.83 23.83
C ILE A 116 1.57 -8.20 23.17
N VAL A 117 1.04 -7.10 23.71
CA VAL A 117 -0.17 -6.46 23.14
C VAL A 117 0.08 -5.97 21.71
N PRO A 118 1.18 -5.27 21.40
CA PRO A 118 1.53 -4.93 20.02
C PRO A 118 1.76 -6.15 19.13
N ALA A 119 2.36 -7.22 19.64
CA ALA A 119 2.57 -8.45 18.89
C ALA A 119 1.24 -9.13 18.48
N MET A 120 0.24 -9.13 19.36
CA MET A 120 -1.12 -9.63 19.03
C MET A 120 -1.82 -8.75 17.98
N ILE A 121 -1.75 -7.42 18.12
CA ILE A 121 -2.30 -6.48 17.13
C ILE A 121 -1.63 -6.70 15.76
N SER A 122 -0.31 -6.91 15.77
CA SER A 122 0.53 -7.20 14.60
C SER A 122 0.05 -8.44 13.86
N THR A 123 -0.24 -9.54 14.57
CA THR A 123 -0.81 -10.76 13.97
C THR A 123 -2.13 -10.47 13.25
N GLY A 124 -3.06 -9.75 13.88
CA GLY A 124 -4.37 -9.45 13.28
C GLY A 124 -4.27 -8.59 12.02
N VAL A 125 -3.41 -7.57 12.03
CA VAL A 125 -3.19 -6.73 10.84
C VAL A 125 -2.50 -7.50 9.72
N SER A 126 -1.48 -8.31 10.04
CA SER A 126 -0.78 -9.14 9.05
C SER A 126 -1.67 -10.21 8.45
N MET A 127 -2.56 -10.82 9.24
CA MET A 127 -3.51 -11.82 8.74
C MET A 127 -4.58 -11.19 7.85
N SER A 128 -5.21 -10.10 8.31
CA SER A 128 -6.27 -9.43 7.55
C SER A 128 -5.77 -8.90 6.20
N THR A 129 -4.57 -8.35 6.12
CA THR A 129 -3.98 -7.87 4.87
C THR A 129 -3.57 -8.97 3.90
N GLN A 130 -3.21 -10.16 4.39
CA GLN A 130 -2.86 -11.29 3.54
C GLN A 130 -4.07 -12.03 2.98
N ILE A 131 -5.17 -12.06 3.73
CA ILE A 131 -6.42 -12.75 3.33
C ILE A 131 -7.31 -11.81 2.52
N VAL A 132 -7.45 -10.56 2.98
CA VAL A 132 -8.26 -9.55 2.30
C VAL A 132 -7.40 -8.89 1.23
N ASN A 133 -7.35 -9.50 0.05
CA ASN A 133 -6.78 -8.86 -1.13
C ASN A 133 -7.49 -7.50 -1.32
N ARG A 134 -6.73 -6.40 -1.26
CA ARG A 134 -7.20 -5.10 -1.74
C ARG A 134 -7.33 -5.21 -3.25
N THR A 135 -8.47 -5.68 -3.72
CA THR A 135 -8.81 -5.76 -5.14
C THR A 135 -8.99 -4.36 -5.71
N GLY A 136 -7.89 -3.64 -5.91
CA GLY A 136 -7.83 -2.45 -6.77
C GLY A 136 -8.00 -2.77 -8.27
N GLY A 137 -8.51 -3.97 -8.61
CA GLY A 137 -8.62 -4.45 -9.99
C GLY A 137 -9.84 -5.32 -10.31
N ARG A 138 -10.76 -5.61 -9.38
CA ARG A 138 -11.98 -6.40 -9.69
C ARG A 138 -13.28 -5.59 -9.52
N ARG A 139 -13.57 -4.92 -10.63
CA ARG A 139 -14.69 -4.12 -11.14
C ARG A 139 -16.18 -4.50 -10.87
N ALA A 140 -16.60 -5.18 -9.80
CA ALA A 140 -18.06 -5.49 -9.75
C ALA A 140 -18.80 -5.52 -8.41
N THR A 141 -18.16 -5.60 -7.25
CA THR A 141 -18.91 -5.79 -6.00
C THR A 141 -18.20 -5.17 -4.81
N LEU A 142 -18.31 -3.84 -4.66
CA LEU A 142 -17.79 -3.11 -3.50
C LEU A 142 -18.87 -2.31 -2.75
N GLN A 143 -20.15 -2.49 -3.08
CA GLN A 143 -21.30 -1.78 -2.51
C GLN A 143 -21.56 -2.01 -1.00
N GLY A 144 -20.64 -2.63 -0.25
CA GLY A 144 -20.77 -2.81 1.21
C GLY A 144 -19.46 -2.80 2.01
N ALA A 145 -18.33 -2.39 1.44
CA ALA A 145 -17.01 -2.89 1.87
C ALA A 145 -16.17 -1.98 2.81
N SER A 146 -16.68 -0.90 3.40
CA SER A 146 -15.87 -0.12 4.36
C SER A 146 -16.03 -0.61 5.80
N THR A 147 -17.27 -0.69 6.31
CA THR A 147 -17.59 -1.19 7.65
C THR A 147 -17.46 -2.72 7.73
N PHE A 148 -17.89 -3.43 6.69
CA PHE A 148 -17.75 -4.89 6.59
C PHE A 148 -16.28 -5.32 6.60
N ARG A 149 -15.37 -4.55 5.98
CA ARG A 149 -13.95 -4.89 5.89
C ARG A 149 -13.18 -4.74 7.21
N ASN A 150 -13.43 -3.66 7.95
CA ASN A 150 -12.86 -3.51 9.29
C ASN A 150 -13.44 -4.57 10.26
N GLY A 151 -14.73 -4.90 10.12
CA GLY A 151 -15.36 -6.00 10.86
C GLY A 151 -14.73 -7.36 10.54
N VAL A 152 -14.53 -7.67 9.24
CA VAL A 152 -13.93 -8.94 8.78
C VAL A 152 -12.50 -9.12 9.33
N GLY A 153 -11.67 -8.07 9.35
CA GLY A 153 -10.32 -8.17 9.91
C GLY A 153 -10.31 -8.55 11.40
N VAL A 154 -11.20 -7.94 12.19
CA VAL A 154 -11.37 -8.26 13.62
C VAL A 154 -11.94 -9.67 13.80
N SER A 155 -12.97 -10.04 13.04
CA SER A 155 -13.57 -11.38 13.09
C SER A 155 -12.56 -12.48 12.74
N ILE A 156 -11.74 -12.27 11.71
CA ILE A 156 -10.66 -13.22 11.33
C ILE A 156 -9.66 -13.38 12.48
N THR A 157 -9.28 -12.27 13.13
CA THR A 157 -8.33 -12.31 14.25
C THR A 157 -8.90 -13.08 15.45
N ILE A 158 -10.17 -12.83 15.79
CA ILE A 158 -10.86 -13.57 16.86
C ILE A 158 -10.91 -15.06 16.51
N LEU A 159 -11.31 -15.40 15.29
CA LEU A 159 -11.37 -16.79 14.82
C LEU A 159 -10.00 -17.47 14.91
N TRP A 160 -8.92 -16.79 14.52
CA TRP A 160 -7.56 -17.31 14.64
C TRP A 160 -7.18 -17.64 16.09
N PHE A 161 -7.32 -16.69 17.01
CA PHE A 161 -7.00 -16.95 18.42
C PHE A 161 -7.91 -18.00 19.07
N THR A 162 -9.19 -18.07 18.68
CA THR A 162 -10.06 -19.17 19.13
C THR A 162 -9.61 -20.53 18.62
N SER A 163 -9.11 -20.61 17.37
CA SER A 163 -8.53 -21.84 16.82
C SER A 163 -7.26 -22.25 17.56
N LEU A 164 -6.44 -21.30 18.01
CA LEU A 164 -5.23 -21.58 18.80
C LEU A 164 -5.57 -22.09 20.20
N ILE A 165 -6.59 -21.54 20.83
CA ILE A 165 -7.10 -22.05 22.11
C ILE A 165 -7.63 -23.48 21.94
N MET A 166 -8.36 -23.76 20.86
CA MET A 166 -8.81 -25.12 20.56
C MET A 166 -7.63 -26.07 20.35
N LEU A 167 -6.61 -25.66 19.60
CA LEU A 167 -5.39 -26.45 19.39
C LEU A 167 -4.64 -26.70 20.71
N TRP A 168 -4.57 -25.71 21.59
CA TRP A 168 -3.98 -25.84 22.93
C TRP A 168 -4.66 -26.96 23.72
N TYR A 169 -5.99 -27.00 23.75
CA TYR A 169 -6.73 -28.07 24.44
C TYR A 169 -6.53 -29.43 23.76
N ILE A 170 -6.49 -29.49 22.42
CA ILE A 170 -6.20 -30.74 21.70
C ILE A 170 -4.83 -31.30 22.10
N MET A 171 -3.79 -30.45 22.13
CA MET A 171 -2.44 -30.84 22.54
C MET A 171 -2.39 -31.23 24.03
N TYR A 172 -3.17 -30.58 24.89
CA TYR A 172 -3.32 -30.97 26.29
C TYR A 172 -3.88 -32.39 26.44
N PHE A 173 -4.94 -32.73 25.68
CA PHE A 173 -5.49 -34.09 25.70
C PHE A 173 -4.60 -35.13 25.02
N ALA A 174 -3.69 -34.72 24.15
CA ALA A 174 -2.70 -35.58 23.50
C ALA A 174 -1.42 -35.80 24.34
N ASP A 175 -1.42 -35.34 25.59
CA ASP A 175 -0.29 -35.47 26.55
C ASP A 175 1.02 -34.86 26.03
N VAL A 176 0.93 -33.78 25.25
CA VAL A 176 2.10 -33.01 24.80
C VAL A 176 2.64 -32.20 25.97
N GLU A 177 3.96 -32.26 26.18
CA GLU A 177 4.68 -31.51 27.20
C GLU A 177 4.34 -30.01 27.18
N PHE A 178 4.29 -29.39 28.36
CA PHE A 178 3.89 -27.99 28.51
C PHE A 178 4.74 -27.05 27.67
N ASP A 179 6.05 -27.25 27.67
CA ASP A 179 7.02 -26.38 27.00
C ASP A 179 6.85 -26.45 25.47
N ARG A 180 6.75 -27.66 24.92
CA ARG A 180 6.43 -27.90 23.50
C ARG A 180 5.08 -27.32 23.09
N ARG A 181 4.06 -27.44 23.96
CA ARG A 181 2.71 -26.92 23.70
C ARG A 181 2.71 -25.38 23.63
N LEU A 182 3.45 -24.73 24.52
CA LEU A 182 3.65 -23.28 24.52
C LEU A 182 4.37 -22.82 23.24
N ALA A 183 5.47 -23.48 22.89
CA ALA A 183 6.26 -23.13 21.71
C ALA A 183 5.44 -23.24 20.41
N ILE A 184 4.70 -24.35 20.21
CA ILE A 184 3.86 -24.55 19.02
C ILE A 184 2.74 -23.50 18.96
N THR A 185 2.03 -23.27 20.07
CA THR A 185 0.91 -22.33 20.10
C THR A 185 1.39 -20.90 19.89
N GLY A 186 2.52 -20.52 20.51
CA GLY A 186 3.18 -19.23 20.30
C GLY A 186 3.65 -19.04 18.86
N CYS A 187 4.29 -20.06 18.27
CA CYS A 187 4.71 -20.04 16.87
C CYS A 187 3.54 -19.77 15.93
N LEU A 188 2.44 -20.51 16.09
CA LEU A 188 1.23 -20.32 15.27
C LEU A 188 0.54 -18.98 15.56
N ALA A 189 0.53 -18.51 16.80
CA ALA A 189 0.01 -17.18 17.15
C ALA A 189 0.69 -16.05 16.38
N PHE A 190 1.99 -16.18 16.10
CA PHE A 190 2.76 -15.18 15.38
C PHE A 190 3.05 -15.55 13.92
N ALA A 191 2.59 -16.70 13.43
CA ALA A 191 2.76 -17.14 12.04
C ALA A 191 2.37 -16.11 10.98
N PRO A 192 1.21 -15.42 11.08
CA PRO A 192 0.83 -14.45 10.06
C PRO A 192 1.87 -13.35 9.82
N GLY A 193 2.54 -12.86 10.86
CA GLY A 193 3.51 -11.77 10.71
C GLY A 193 4.85 -12.22 10.09
N PHE A 194 5.43 -13.33 10.55
CA PHE A 194 6.66 -13.83 9.93
C PHE A 194 6.44 -14.38 8.52
N ILE A 195 5.23 -14.86 8.19
CA ILE A 195 4.86 -15.23 6.81
C ILE A 195 4.81 -13.98 5.93
N ALA A 196 4.14 -12.91 6.39
CA ALA A 196 4.08 -11.65 5.65
C ALA A 196 5.49 -11.11 5.38
N TYR A 197 6.35 -11.19 6.39
CA TYR A 197 7.74 -10.80 6.33
C TYR A 197 8.52 -11.60 5.29
N GLY A 198 8.49 -12.93 5.37
CA GLY A 198 9.19 -13.82 4.45
C GLY A 198 8.76 -13.60 2.99
N ARG A 199 7.48 -13.29 2.77
CA ARG A 199 6.93 -12.93 1.45
C ARG A 199 7.46 -11.60 0.91
N VAL A 200 7.47 -10.54 1.72
CA VAL A 200 7.98 -9.23 1.29
C VAL A 200 9.48 -9.30 1.01
N MET A 201 10.25 -9.94 1.89
CA MET A 201 11.70 -10.13 1.74
C MET A 201 12.05 -11.02 0.54
N GLY A 202 11.46 -12.21 0.46
CA GLY A 202 11.79 -13.18 -0.58
C GLY A 202 11.50 -12.64 -1.99
N SER A 203 10.43 -11.85 -2.15
CA SER A 203 10.06 -11.26 -3.44
C SER A 203 10.94 -10.06 -3.85
N SER A 204 11.50 -9.32 -2.88
CA SER A 204 12.28 -8.11 -3.12
C SER A 204 13.80 -8.30 -3.03
N TRP A 205 14.26 -9.48 -2.60
CA TRP A 205 15.67 -9.78 -2.32
C TRP A 205 16.63 -9.41 -3.47
N THR A 206 16.28 -9.73 -4.72
CA THR A 206 17.15 -9.47 -5.88
C THR A 206 17.40 -7.97 -6.07
N ALA A 207 16.34 -7.17 -6.09
CA ALA A 207 16.44 -5.73 -6.23
C ALA A 207 17.15 -5.07 -5.02
N LEU A 208 16.90 -5.59 -3.81
CA LEU A 208 17.57 -5.11 -2.60
C LEU A 208 19.07 -5.39 -2.64
N THR A 209 19.47 -6.60 -3.04
CA THR A 209 20.87 -7.02 -3.13
C THR A 209 21.62 -6.18 -4.16
N GLU A 210 21.02 -5.93 -5.32
CA GLU A 210 21.63 -5.14 -6.39
C GLU A 210 21.78 -3.67 -5.98
N SER A 211 20.72 -3.07 -5.44
CA SER A 211 20.73 -1.68 -4.98
C SER A 211 21.74 -1.45 -3.86
N SER A 212 21.76 -2.32 -2.85
CA SER A 212 22.69 -2.22 -1.72
C SER A 212 24.14 -2.45 -2.15
N ARG A 213 24.39 -3.32 -3.13
CA ARG A 213 25.72 -3.55 -3.73
C ARG A 213 26.25 -2.33 -4.48
N GLN A 214 25.41 -1.63 -5.23
CA GLN A 214 25.83 -0.41 -5.94
C GLN A 214 26.10 0.73 -4.93
N LEU A 215 25.21 0.89 -3.96
CA LEU A 215 25.35 1.91 -2.90
C LEU A 215 26.57 1.68 -2.00
N SER A 216 26.94 0.43 -1.71
CA SER A 216 28.13 0.11 -0.92
C SER A 216 29.45 0.45 -1.62
N LYS A 217 29.46 0.47 -2.95
CA LYS A 217 30.60 0.93 -3.77
C LYS A 217 30.70 2.44 -3.87
N GLY A 218 29.70 3.18 -3.39
CA GLY A 218 29.62 4.63 -3.58
C GLY A 218 29.09 5.05 -4.95
N GLU A 219 28.50 4.10 -5.70
CA GLU A 219 27.85 4.35 -6.98
C GLU A 219 26.36 4.65 -6.75
N PRO A 220 25.73 5.48 -7.62
CA PRO A 220 24.28 5.60 -7.63
C PRO A 220 23.66 4.27 -8.03
N SER A 221 22.47 3.99 -7.50
CA SER A 221 21.68 2.82 -7.89
C SER A 221 20.47 3.20 -8.72
N ALA A 222 19.86 2.22 -9.40
CA ALA A 222 18.61 2.38 -10.15
C ALA A 222 17.50 3.05 -9.31
N PHE A 223 17.53 2.83 -8.00
CA PHE A 223 16.58 3.41 -7.05
C PHE A 223 17.11 4.69 -6.39
N TYR A 224 18.42 4.90 -6.33
CA TYR A 224 19.04 6.08 -5.73
C TYR A 224 20.03 6.76 -6.69
N PRO A 225 19.59 7.78 -7.44
CA PRO A 225 20.39 8.38 -8.53
C PRO A 225 21.53 9.27 -8.05
N TYR A 226 21.54 9.63 -6.76
CA TYR A 226 22.57 10.49 -6.19
C TYR A 226 23.72 9.67 -5.65
N LYS A 227 24.92 10.25 -5.64
CA LYS A 227 26.07 9.63 -4.98
C LYS A 227 25.78 9.50 -3.48
N PRO A 228 25.85 8.30 -2.88
CA PRO A 228 25.55 8.14 -1.46
C PRO A 228 26.62 8.81 -0.58
N PRO A 229 26.21 9.50 0.50
CA PRO A 229 27.17 10.00 1.49
C PRO A 229 27.83 8.83 2.23
N ALA A 230 29.02 9.04 2.81
CA ALA A 230 29.81 7.99 3.48
C ALA A 230 29.03 7.18 4.53
N ARG A 231 28.15 7.83 5.30
CA ARG A 231 27.24 7.13 6.23
C ARG A 231 26.28 6.17 5.53
N LYS A 232 25.70 6.59 4.40
CA LYS A 232 24.76 5.76 3.64
C LYS A 232 25.48 4.61 2.97
N GLN A 233 26.72 4.82 2.53
CA GLN A 233 27.59 3.77 2.02
C GLN A 233 27.83 2.70 3.10
N PHE A 234 28.22 3.10 4.31
CA PHE A 234 28.43 2.18 5.43
C PHE A 234 27.17 1.34 5.76
N VAL A 235 26.02 2.01 5.88
CA VAL A 235 24.74 1.32 6.13
C VAL A 235 24.39 0.36 4.98
N SER A 236 24.62 0.78 3.74
CA SER A 236 24.35 -0.07 2.57
C SER A 236 25.29 -1.28 2.49
N THR A 237 26.54 -1.16 2.95
CA THR A 237 27.47 -2.28 3.09
C THR A 237 26.96 -3.29 4.11
N LEU A 238 26.49 -2.84 5.28
CA LEU A 238 25.90 -3.73 6.29
C LEU A 238 24.66 -4.45 5.76
N VAL A 239 23.78 -3.72 5.07
CA VAL A 239 22.59 -4.31 4.43
C VAL A 239 23.00 -5.33 3.38
N TRP A 240 23.95 -5.00 2.51
CA TRP A 240 24.42 -5.91 1.45
C TRP A 240 25.01 -7.21 2.00
N ILE A 241 25.88 -7.14 3.01
CA ILE A 241 26.48 -8.33 3.65
C ILE A 241 25.38 -9.22 4.24
N ASN A 242 24.44 -8.61 4.95
CA ASN A 242 23.35 -9.34 5.60
C ASN A 242 22.41 -9.97 4.57
N THR A 243 21.96 -9.20 3.56
CA THR A 243 21.12 -9.70 2.47
C THR A 243 21.81 -10.80 1.66
N ALA A 244 23.13 -10.73 1.46
CA ALA A 244 23.89 -11.79 0.81
C ALA A 244 23.95 -13.07 1.64
N ALA A 245 24.01 -12.97 2.98
CA ALA A 245 24.04 -14.12 3.89
C ALA A 245 22.66 -14.81 4.08
N MET A 246 21.56 -14.07 3.94
CA MET A 246 20.20 -14.56 4.21
C MET A 246 19.83 -15.89 3.52
N PRO A 247 20.08 -16.12 2.21
CA PRO A 247 19.75 -17.39 1.58
C PRO A 247 20.54 -18.58 2.13
N PHE A 248 21.81 -18.37 2.52
CA PHE A 248 22.66 -19.40 3.09
C PHE A 248 22.18 -19.80 4.48
N ILE A 249 21.83 -18.81 5.31
CA ILE A 249 21.27 -19.04 6.64
C ILE A 249 19.93 -19.77 6.54
N ALA A 250 19.04 -19.34 5.64
CA ALA A 250 17.74 -19.97 5.45
C ALA A 250 17.85 -21.41 4.93
N PHE A 251 18.81 -21.69 4.03
CA PHE A 251 19.09 -23.03 3.57
C PHE A 251 19.68 -23.92 4.67
N ASN A 252 20.62 -23.39 5.47
CA ASN A 252 21.17 -24.09 6.64
C ASN A 252 20.07 -24.50 7.62
N THR A 253 19.14 -23.59 7.93
CA THR A 253 18.02 -23.89 8.82
C THR A 253 17.07 -24.94 8.24
N PHE A 254 16.80 -24.88 6.94
CA PHE A 254 15.97 -25.88 6.27
C PHE A 254 16.61 -27.28 6.33
N VAL A 255 17.91 -27.39 6.07
CA VAL A 255 18.66 -28.66 6.18
C VAL A 255 18.69 -29.15 7.63
N SER A 256 18.94 -28.24 8.58
CA SER A 256 18.97 -28.56 10.01
C SER A 256 17.62 -29.12 10.48
N LEU A 257 16.50 -28.54 10.02
CA LEU A 257 15.15 -29.05 10.29
C LEU A 257 14.91 -30.46 9.72
N ILE A 258 15.39 -30.73 8.50
CA ILE A 258 15.28 -32.07 7.89
C ILE A 258 16.08 -33.09 8.70
N LEU A 259 17.31 -32.77 9.09
CA LEU A 259 18.18 -33.67 9.84
C LEU A 259 17.60 -33.97 11.23
N LEU A 260 17.10 -32.96 11.94
CA LEU A 260 16.39 -33.16 13.21
C LEU A 260 15.11 -33.99 13.04
N GLY A 261 14.44 -33.89 11.90
CA GLY A 261 13.27 -34.70 11.58
C GLY A 261 13.60 -36.17 11.25
N ILE A 262 14.83 -36.47 10.85
CA ILE A 262 15.31 -37.82 10.56
C ILE A 262 15.84 -38.49 11.84
N ASP A 263 16.69 -37.79 12.58
CA ASP A 263 17.26 -38.27 13.84
C ASP A 263 17.46 -37.11 14.81
N PRO A 264 16.72 -37.07 15.94
CA PRO A 264 16.85 -36.02 16.94
C PRO A 264 18.15 -36.12 17.77
N THR A 265 18.84 -37.27 17.77
CA THR A 265 20.06 -37.52 18.58
C THR A 265 21.37 -37.28 17.83
N MET A 266 21.30 -36.90 16.54
CA MET A 266 22.48 -36.74 15.68
C MET A 266 23.41 -35.58 16.10
N PHE A 267 22.93 -34.65 16.93
CA PHE A 267 23.62 -33.39 17.28
C PHE A 267 23.99 -33.30 18.76
N GLU A 268 24.58 -34.36 19.30
CA GLU A 268 25.21 -34.32 20.62
C GLU A 268 26.67 -33.87 20.50
N HIS A 269 27.02 -32.83 21.26
CA HIS A 269 28.37 -32.31 21.32
C HIS A 269 29.35 -33.29 21.97
N SER A 270 30.61 -33.26 21.53
CA SER A 270 31.68 -34.07 22.13
C SER A 270 31.93 -33.66 23.60
N GLU A 271 32.40 -34.60 24.43
CA GLU A 271 32.78 -34.32 25.84
C GLU A 271 33.75 -33.13 25.95
N ARG A 272 34.60 -32.95 24.93
CA ARG A 272 35.53 -31.83 24.83
C ARG A 272 34.85 -30.46 24.78
N VAL A 273 33.70 -30.34 24.12
CA VAL A 273 32.93 -29.09 24.05
C VAL A 273 32.20 -28.85 25.36
N LEU A 274 31.68 -29.90 25.98
CA LEU A 274 30.97 -29.83 27.27
C LEU A 274 31.90 -29.43 28.42
N ASP A 275 33.17 -29.80 28.35
CA ASP A 275 34.20 -29.42 29.34
C ASP A 275 34.74 -27.99 29.17
N LEU A 276 34.32 -27.25 28.13
CA LEU A 276 34.75 -25.86 27.95
C LEU A 276 34.03 -24.95 28.95
N PRO A 277 34.76 -24.17 29.79
CA PRO A 277 34.14 -23.27 30.76
C PRO A 277 33.34 -22.12 30.12
N GLU A 278 33.59 -21.86 28.83
CA GLU A 278 32.91 -20.81 28.07
C GLU A 278 31.65 -21.31 27.33
N TYR A 279 31.50 -22.63 27.18
CA TYR A 279 30.35 -23.22 26.51
C TYR A 279 29.24 -23.50 27.52
N ARG A 280 28.01 -23.12 27.18
CA ARG A 280 26.83 -23.51 27.95
C ARG A 280 25.93 -24.34 27.04
N PRO A 281 25.48 -25.52 27.49
CA PRO A 281 24.53 -26.33 26.73
C PRO A 281 23.30 -25.49 26.40
N GLN A 282 22.96 -25.41 25.11
CA GLN A 282 21.70 -24.85 24.64
C GLN A 282 20.67 -25.97 24.51
N SER A 283 19.39 -25.63 24.62
CA SER A 283 18.30 -26.60 24.44
C SER A 283 18.17 -27.06 22.98
N THR A 284 18.66 -26.28 22.01
CA THR A 284 18.55 -26.60 20.57
C THR A 284 19.78 -26.20 19.75
N ILE A 285 20.16 -27.06 18.79
CA ILE A 285 21.25 -26.83 17.82
C ILE A 285 21.11 -25.52 17.01
N MET A 286 19.91 -24.97 16.92
CA MET A 286 19.72 -23.79 16.10
C MET A 286 20.14 -22.49 16.79
N GLU A 287 20.17 -22.46 18.11
CA GLU A 287 20.74 -21.35 18.86
C GLU A 287 22.27 -21.32 18.74
N GLU A 288 22.88 -22.48 18.47
CA GLU A 288 24.29 -22.62 18.10
C GLU A 288 24.57 -22.23 16.65
N GLY A 289 23.54 -21.95 15.84
CA GLY A 289 23.64 -21.57 14.43
C GLY A 289 23.28 -22.67 13.43
N GLY A 290 22.55 -23.70 13.88
CA GLY A 290 22.17 -24.86 13.08
C GLY A 290 23.38 -25.73 12.75
N VAL A 291 23.28 -26.54 11.71
CA VAL A 291 24.35 -27.48 11.32
C VAL A 291 25.71 -26.79 11.15
N ILE A 292 25.76 -25.65 10.47
CA ILE A 292 27.00 -24.88 10.28
C ILE A 292 27.58 -24.41 11.62
N GLY A 293 26.73 -23.94 12.52
CA GLY A 293 27.13 -23.44 13.83
C GLY A 293 27.63 -24.53 14.76
N PHE A 294 26.91 -25.64 14.85
CA PHE A 294 27.29 -26.85 15.60
C PHE A 294 28.70 -27.33 15.22
N TYR A 295 28.96 -27.52 13.91
CA TYR A 295 30.27 -27.94 13.44
C TYR A 295 31.35 -26.87 13.62
N ALA A 296 31.00 -25.58 13.62
CA ALA A 296 31.96 -24.51 13.91
C ALA A 296 32.39 -24.54 15.38
N ILE A 297 31.47 -24.77 16.32
CA ILE A 297 31.78 -24.90 17.75
C ILE A 297 32.66 -26.13 18.00
N GLU A 298 32.32 -27.27 17.39
CA GLU A 298 33.16 -28.47 17.43
C GLU A 298 34.57 -28.18 16.87
N LEU A 299 34.68 -27.47 15.75
CA LEU A 299 35.95 -27.10 15.15
C LEU A 299 36.77 -26.17 16.08
N PHE A 300 36.14 -25.18 16.71
CA PHE A 300 36.84 -24.27 17.61
C PHE A 300 37.26 -24.92 18.92
N SER A 301 36.61 -26.01 19.33
CA SER A 301 37.06 -26.83 20.46
C SER A 301 38.48 -27.37 20.29
N TYR A 302 38.93 -27.56 19.03
CA TYR A 302 40.28 -28.01 18.71
C TYR A 302 41.39 -27.00 19.04
N ILE A 303 41.03 -25.72 19.22
CA ILE A 303 41.97 -24.64 19.53
C ILE A 303 42.26 -24.64 21.04
N SER A 304 43.51 -24.92 21.41
CA SER A 304 43.95 -24.98 22.81
C SER A 304 44.18 -23.60 23.45
N GLU A 305 44.41 -22.55 22.65
CA GLU A 305 44.65 -21.19 23.15
C GLU A 305 43.34 -20.42 23.43
N PRO A 306 43.05 -20.04 24.70
CA PRO A 306 41.83 -19.32 25.05
C PRO A 306 41.75 -17.93 24.38
N GLY A 307 42.89 -17.28 24.15
CA GLY A 307 42.96 -15.95 23.52
C GLY A 307 42.45 -15.89 22.08
N ILE A 308 42.36 -17.03 21.39
CA ILE A 308 41.84 -17.14 20.02
C ILE A 308 40.46 -17.83 20.02
N ARG A 309 40.30 -18.88 20.83
CA ARG A 309 39.05 -19.63 20.93
C ARG A 309 37.89 -18.79 21.46
N VAL A 310 38.08 -18.07 22.56
CA VAL A 310 37.01 -17.30 23.21
C VAL A 310 36.45 -16.23 22.27
N PRO A 311 37.28 -15.38 21.62
CA PRO A 311 36.77 -14.42 20.65
C PRO A 311 36.05 -15.07 19.47
N LEU A 312 36.51 -16.22 18.95
CA LEU A 312 35.85 -16.91 17.83
C LEU A 312 34.46 -17.42 18.20
N VAL A 313 34.33 -18.13 19.34
CA VAL A 313 33.05 -18.62 19.84
C VAL A 313 32.12 -17.44 20.16
N THR A 314 32.64 -16.41 20.83
CA THR A 314 31.87 -15.19 21.11
C THR A 314 31.45 -14.46 19.83
N ILE A 315 32.30 -14.39 18.79
CA ILE A 315 31.93 -13.76 17.51
C ILE A 315 30.84 -14.55 16.79
N VAL A 316 30.87 -15.89 16.82
CA VAL A 316 29.81 -16.71 16.21
C VAL A 316 28.49 -16.54 16.96
N LEU A 317 28.50 -16.62 18.30
CA LEU A 317 27.32 -16.37 19.13
C LEU A 317 26.80 -14.93 18.96
N LEU A 318 27.69 -13.95 18.93
CA LEU A 318 27.34 -12.55 18.73
C LEU A 318 26.85 -12.30 17.30
N PHE A 319 27.37 -12.98 16.29
CA PHE A 319 26.87 -12.91 14.91
C PHE A 319 25.45 -13.47 14.80
N LEU A 320 25.14 -14.57 15.49
CA LEU A 320 23.77 -15.12 15.57
C LEU A 320 22.82 -14.15 16.28
N LEU A 321 23.24 -13.56 17.41
CA LEU A 321 22.48 -12.55 18.16
C LEU A 321 22.26 -11.27 17.33
N LEU A 322 23.31 -10.78 16.67
CA LEU A 322 23.29 -9.56 15.87
C LEU A 322 22.44 -9.74 14.61
N ASN A 323 22.45 -10.94 14.00
CA ASN A 323 21.61 -11.24 12.84
C ASN A 323 20.11 -11.31 13.18
N VAL A 324 19.72 -11.67 14.40
CA VAL A 324 18.29 -11.61 14.79
C VAL A 324 17.91 -10.20 15.26
N ALA A 325 18.75 -9.56 16.08
CA ALA A 325 18.46 -8.27 16.70
C ALA A 325 18.59 -7.07 15.74
N ILE A 326 19.66 -6.98 14.95
CA ILE A 326 19.86 -5.88 13.97
C ILE A 326 18.85 -6.00 12.82
N VAL A 327 18.53 -7.24 12.42
CA VAL A 327 17.48 -7.52 11.41
C VAL A 327 16.08 -7.30 11.95
N GLY A 328 15.83 -7.26 13.26
CA GLY A 328 14.53 -6.80 13.79
C GLY A 328 14.40 -5.28 13.77
N PHE A 329 15.44 -4.57 14.22
CA PHE A 329 15.36 -3.13 14.53
C PHE A 329 15.54 -2.21 13.30
N LEU A 330 16.54 -2.45 12.44
CA LEU A 330 16.74 -1.61 11.24
C LEU A 330 15.68 -1.87 10.16
N PHE A 331 14.99 -2.98 10.28
CA PHE A 331 14.32 -3.61 9.17
C PHE A 331 12.90 -3.13 8.93
N VAL A 332 12.18 -2.65 9.95
CA VAL A 332 10.86 -2.02 9.76
C VAL A 332 10.96 -0.86 8.75
N TYR A 333 12.06 -0.09 8.78
CA TYR A 333 12.30 1.00 7.84
C TYR A 333 12.67 0.53 6.44
N GLU A 334 13.48 -0.52 6.32
CA GLU A 334 13.83 -1.09 5.00
C GLU A 334 12.61 -1.76 4.35
N VAL A 335 11.78 -2.46 5.12
CA VAL A 335 10.49 -2.99 4.64
C VAL A 335 9.58 -1.88 4.16
N ALA A 336 9.49 -0.77 4.91
CA ALA A 336 8.71 0.39 4.50
C ALA A 336 9.24 0.96 3.17
N ARG A 337 10.56 1.04 2.97
CA ARG A 337 11.15 1.47 1.69
C ARG A 337 10.82 0.51 0.56
N ILE A 338 10.95 -0.79 0.78
CA ILE A 338 10.65 -1.83 -0.22
C ILE A 338 9.18 -1.81 -0.64
N LEU A 339 8.26 -1.73 0.34
CA LEU A 339 6.82 -1.68 0.08
C LEU A 339 6.38 -0.38 -0.59
N PHE A 340 7.05 0.75 -0.31
CA PHE A 340 6.80 2.00 -1.03
C PHE A 340 7.30 1.94 -2.47
N LEU A 341 8.45 1.32 -2.69
CA LEU A 341 9.05 1.21 -4.01
C LEU A 341 8.24 0.29 -4.94
N ASP A 342 7.38 -0.57 -4.39
CA ASP A 342 6.55 -1.56 -5.11
C ASP A 342 7.41 -2.53 -5.96
N ILE A 343 8.63 -2.80 -5.49
CA ILE A 343 9.61 -3.72 -6.11
C ILE A 343 9.00 -5.10 -6.38
N ALA A 344 8.04 -5.54 -5.56
CA ALA A 344 7.42 -6.85 -5.68
C ALA A 344 6.76 -7.08 -7.06
N ASP A 345 6.27 -6.03 -7.73
CA ASP A 345 5.70 -6.13 -9.08
C ASP A 345 6.77 -6.32 -10.16
N VAL A 346 8.01 -5.90 -9.85
CA VAL A 346 9.13 -5.85 -10.80
C VAL A 346 10.05 -7.06 -10.66
N SER A 347 10.37 -7.47 -9.42
CA SER A 347 11.41 -8.47 -9.16
C SER A 347 10.91 -9.81 -8.66
N GLY A 348 9.62 -9.96 -8.29
CA GLY A 348 9.21 -11.14 -7.55
C GLY A 348 7.79 -11.65 -7.67
N LYS A 349 7.61 -12.88 -7.17
CA LYS A 349 6.31 -13.56 -7.10
C LYS A 349 5.93 -13.76 -5.64
N GLY A 350 4.66 -13.56 -5.32
CA GLY A 350 4.14 -13.81 -3.97
C GLY A 350 4.35 -12.68 -2.96
N GLY A 351 4.78 -11.50 -3.38
CA GLY A 351 4.84 -10.30 -2.52
C GLY A 351 3.46 -9.81 -2.05
N ILE A 352 3.45 -8.82 -1.16
CA ILE A 352 2.23 -8.21 -0.63
C ILE A 352 2.01 -6.86 -1.31
N ARG A 353 0.85 -6.68 -1.98
CA ARG A 353 0.45 -5.41 -2.58
C ARG A 353 -0.63 -4.73 -1.73
N LEU A 354 -0.29 -3.58 -1.17
CA LEU A 354 -1.18 -2.82 -0.29
C LEU A 354 -1.86 -1.65 -1.00
N ALA A 355 -1.20 -1.06 -1.99
CA ALA A 355 -1.71 0.07 -2.74
C ALA A 355 -1.14 0.04 -4.16
N ASP A 356 -1.76 0.79 -5.06
CA ASP A 356 -1.18 1.03 -6.38
C ASP A 356 -0.03 2.02 -6.27
N SER A 357 1.11 1.75 -6.91
CA SER A 357 2.26 2.65 -6.94
C SER A 357 1.91 4.06 -7.43
N ARG A 358 0.96 4.20 -8.36
CA ARG A 358 0.49 5.51 -8.85
C ARG A 358 -0.20 6.33 -7.74
N LEU A 359 -1.01 5.65 -6.92
CA LEU A 359 -1.69 6.25 -5.77
C LEU A 359 -0.72 6.54 -4.62
N LEU A 360 0.28 5.68 -4.41
CA LEU A 360 1.31 5.92 -3.41
C LEU A 360 2.12 7.19 -3.71
N ARG A 361 2.29 7.56 -4.98
CA ARG A 361 2.90 8.83 -5.34
C ARG A 361 1.99 10.03 -5.03
N SER A 362 0.71 9.95 -5.35
CA SER A 362 -0.18 11.11 -5.38
C SER A 362 -0.97 11.35 -4.08
N GLU A 363 -1.23 10.31 -3.29
CA GLU A 363 -2.12 10.35 -2.13
C GLU A 363 -1.43 10.02 -0.80
N ARG A 364 -1.40 11.01 0.11
CA ARG A 364 -0.85 10.83 1.46
C ARG A 364 -1.64 9.84 2.32
N SER A 365 -2.93 9.65 2.06
CA SER A 365 -3.75 8.66 2.78
C SER A 365 -3.28 7.24 2.49
N GLN A 366 -2.96 6.93 1.23
CA GLN A 366 -2.45 5.62 0.82
C GLN A 366 -1.02 5.40 1.33
N GLN A 367 -0.18 6.43 1.28
CA GLN A 367 1.14 6.41 1.92
C GLN A 367 1.03 6.08 3.42
N ALA A 368 0.13 6.77 4.13
CA ALA A 368 -0.11 6.52 5.55
C ALA A 368 -0.62 5.10 5.80
N ASN A 369 -1.48 4.54 4.93
CA ASN A 369 -1.98 3.18 5.06
C ASN A 369 -0.87 2.12 4.93
N VAL A 370 0.06 2.29 3.99
CA VAL A 370 1.20 1.37 3.81
C VAL A 370 2.18 1.47 4.98
N LEU A 371 2.51 2.69 5.42
CA LEU A 371 3.33 2.89 6.61
C LEU A 371 2.66 2.31 7.86
N ASN A 372 1.37 2.55 8.04
CA ASN A 372 0.62 2.02 9.17
C ASN A 372 0.69 0.49 9.19
N PHE A 373 0.55 -0.16 8.03
CA PHE A 373 0.78 -1.60 7.93
C PHE A 373 2.20 -2.01 8.36
N CYS A 374 3.23 -1.31 7.89
CA CYS A 374 4.61 -1.62 8.26
C CYS A 374 4.84 -1.53 9.78
N PHE A 375 4.32 -0.47 10.40
CA PHE A 375 4.47 -0.23 11.83
C PHE A 375 3.51 -1.03 12.72
N THR A 376 2.36 -1.48 12.22
CA THR A 376 1.47 -2.36 13.00
C THR A 376 1.84 -3.83 12.81
N GLY A 377 2.02 -4.27 11.57
CA GLY A 377 2.14 -5.68 11.18
C GLY A 377 3.53 -6.31 11.34
N PHE A 378 4.60 -5.51 11.45
CA PHE A 378 5.96 -6.02 11.66
C PHE A 378 6.62 -5.57 12.96
N ALA A 379 6.19 -4.44 13.53
CA ALA A 379 6.79 -3.87 14.72
C ALA A 379 6.67 -4.77 15.95
N GLY A 380 5.45 -5.20 16.26
CA GLY A 380 5.19 -5.99 17.46
C GLY A 380 5.96 -7.31 17.45
N GLN A 381 6.07 -7.95 16.28
CA GLN A 381 6.83 -9.19 16.14
C GLN A 381 8.33 -9.00 16.17
N SER A 382 8.85 -7.96 15.51
CA SER A 382 10.30 -7.68 15.51
C SER A 382 10.77 -7.34 16.92
N MET A 383 9.96 -6.58 17.68
CA MET A 383 10.24 -6.25 19.08
C MET A 383 10.05 -7.45 20.01
N LEU A 384 9.08 -8.32 19.74
CA LEU A 384 8.93 -9.58 20.46
C LEU A 384 10.15 -10.48 20.25
N LEU A 385 10.61 -10.67 19.02
CA LEU A 385 11.81 -11.45 18.72
C LEU A 385 13.06 -10.84 19.37
N LEU A 386 13.18 -9.52 19.36
CA LEU A 386 14.26 -8.82 20.05
C LEU A 386 14.21 -9.06 21.56
N ALA A 387 13.02 -8.94 22.17
CA ALA A 387 12.83 -9.18 23.59
C ALA A 387 13.10 -10.64 23.97
N LEU A 388 12.60 -11.58 23.18
CA LEU A 388 12.86 -13.00 23.35
C LEU A 388 14.36 -13.30 23.26
N ALA A 389 15.04 -12.78 22.24
CA ALA A 389 16.48 -12.92 22.10
C ALA A 389 17.26 -12.31 23.29
N MET A 390 16.80 -11.17 23.83
CA MET A 390 17.39 -10.59 25.05
C MET A 390 17.17 -11.49 26.26
N LEU A 391 15.99 -12.11 26.39
CA LEU A 391 15.63 -12.97 27.51
C LEU A 391 16.31 -14.34 27.47
N THR A 392 16.53 -14.92 26.28
CA THR A 392 17.08 -16.27 26.11
C THR A 392 18.61 -16.27 25.95
N PHE A 393 19.18 -15.44 25.07
CA PHE A 393 20.60 -15.53 24.70
C PHE A 393 21.59 -14.84 25.65
N TRP A 394 21.17 -13.84 26.44
CA TRP A 394 22.02 -13.23 27.49
C TRP A 394 22.04 -14.08 28.76
N ASP A 395 22.46 -15.33 28.57
CA ASP A 395 22.81 -16.27 29.63
C ASP A 395 21.66 -16.65 30.58
N SER A 396 20.40 -16.55 30.16
CA SER A 396 19.23 -16.74 31.03
C SER A 396 19.28 -15.94 32.35
N GLN A 397 20.14 -14.91 32.45
CA GLN A 397 20.27 -14.09 33.65
C GLN A 397 18.97 -13.35 33.92
N TYR A 398 18.27 -12.96 32.86
CA TYR A 398 17.01 -12.24 32.92
C TYR A 398 15.83 -13.03 33.51
N LEU A 399 15.86 -14.36 33.46
CA LEU A 399 14.74 -15.17 33.90
C LEU A 399 15.03 -15.78 35.26
N PRO A 400 14.48 -15.23 36.35
CA PRO A 400 14.49 -15.89 37.64
C PRO A 400 13.83 -17.27 37.51
N GLN A 401 14.40 -18.29 38.14
CA GLN A 401 13.81 -19.63 38.20
C GLN A 401 13.68 -20.10 39.64
N GLY A 402 12.63 -20.87 39.91
CA GLY A 402 12.37 -21.44 41.24
C GLY A 402 12.17 -20.36 42.31
N SER A 403 12.93 -20.44 43.41
CA SER A 403 12.83 -19.52 44.56
C SER A 403 13.19 -18.08 44.25
N GLN A 404 13.90 -17.82 43.14
CA GLN A 404 14.30 -16.47 42.70
C GLN A 404 13.12 -15.67 42.12
N CYS A 405 11.99 -16.32 41.82
CA CYS A 405 10.78 -15.67 41.30
C CYS A 405 9.92 -14.98 42.36
N GLY A 406 10.20 -15.16 43.65
CA GLY A 406 9.37 -14.60 44.73
C GLY A 406 7.88 -14.84 44.51
N SER A 407 7.08 -13.77 44.51
CA SER A 407 5.61 -13.81 44.31
C SER A 407 5.15 -14.32 42.93
N TRP A 408 6.03 -14.45 41.95
CA TRP A 408 5.70 -14.89 40.58
C TRP A 408 5.93 -16.38 40.33
N GLN A 409 6.38 -17.12 41.35
CA GLN A 409 6.68 -18.56 41.26
C GLN A 409 5.50 -19.38 40.71
N ASP A 410 4.28 -19.13 41.20
CA ASP A 410 3.07 -19.89 40.83
C ASP A 410 2.25 -19.25 39.68
N SER A 411 2.80 -18.24 39.00
CA SER A 411 2.09 -17.54 37.92
C SER A 411 2.95 -17.38 36.67
N ILE A 412 3.74 -16.30 36.61
CA ILE A 412 4.50 -15.93 35.41
C ILE A 412 5.66 -16.89 35.19
N CYS A 413 6.36 -17.31 36.24
CA CYS A 413 7.54 -18.19 36.12
C CYS A 413 7.19 -19.65 35.79
N GLN A 414 5.94 -20.07 36.03
CA GLN A 414 5.46 -21.38 35.58
C GLN A 414 5.24 -21.41 34.07
N VAL A 415 4.86 -20.27 33.48
CA VAL A 415 4.54 -20.13 32.05
C VAL A 415 5.78 -19.75 31.24
N ILE A 416 6.63 -18.87 31.78
CA ILE A 416 7.82 -18.34 31.10
C ILE A 416 9.06 -19.14 31.55
N ARG A 417 9.14 -20.39 31.09
CA ARG A 417 10.33 -21.23 31.29
C ARG A 417 11.37 -20.95 30.21
N LYS A 418 12.65 -21.14 30.56
CA LYS A 418 13.78 -20.94 29.65
C LYS A 418 13.64 -21.80 28.39
N ASP A 419 13.49 -23.11 28.56
CA ASP A 419 13.43 -24.07 27.45
C ASP A 419 12.24 -23.78 26.51
N ALA A 420 11.08 -23.40 27.07
CA ALA A 420 9.91 -23.03 26.29
C ALA A 420 10.09 -21.74 25.47
N LEU A 421 10.80 -20.75 26.01
CA LEU A 421 11.09 -19.50 25.31
C LEU A 421 12.16 -19.68 24.23
N GLU A 422 13.20 -20.46 24.50
CA GLU A 422 14.24 -20.81 23.53
C GLU A 422 13.61 -21.54 22.35
N GLU A 423 12.81 -22.56 22.63
CA GLU A 423 12.09 -23.32 21.61
C GLU A 423 11.13 -22.45 20.79
N MET A 424 10.39 -21.54 21.45
CA MET A 424 9.51 -20.60 20.74
C MET A 424 10.30 -19.63 19.85
N THR A 425 11.38 -19.04 20.36
CA THR A 425 12.24 -18.10 19.64
C THR A 425 12.79 -18.74 18.38
N TRP A 426 13.23 -19.99 18.51
CA TRP A 426 13.70 -20.78 17.40
C TRP A 426 12.59 -21.10 16.38
N MET A 427 11.43 -21.58 16.81
CA MET A 427 10.32 -21.90 15.91
C MET A 427 9.89 -20.68 15.07
N LEU A 428 9.88 -19.50 15.68
CA LEU A 428 9.56 -18.25 14.99
C LEU A 428 10.63 -17.87 13.96
N ALA A 429 11.91 -17.94 14.35
CA ALA A 429 13.03 -17.60 13.46
C ALA A 429 13.12 -18.57 12.28
N SER A 430 13.03 -19.87 12.54
CA SER A 430 13.07 -20.93 11.52
C SER A 430 11.86 -20.88 10.58
N GLY A 431 10.65 -20.66 11.11
CA GLY A 431 9.45 -20.47 10.31
C GLY A 431 9.57 -19.32 9.31
N GLY A 432 10.08 -18.16 9.75
CA GLY A 432 10.34 -17.01 8.88
C GLY A 432 11.36 -17.31 7.78
N GLN A 433 12.46 -18.00 8.11
CA GLN A 433 13.51 -18.36 7.17
C GLN A 433 13.05 -19.37 6.12
N VAL A 434 12.25 -20.37 6.51
CA VAL A 434 11.68 -21.36 5.57
C VAL A 434 10.71 -20.69 4.59
N VAL A 435 9.84 -19.80 5.07
CA VAL A 435 8.93 -19.03 4.20
C VAL A 435 9.72 -18.15 3.24
N PHE A 436 10.75 -17.45 3.73
CA PHE A 436 11.64 -16.66 2.91
C PHE A 436 12.29 -17.51 1.80
N LEU A 437 12.85 -18.67 2.14
CA LEU A 437 13.51 -19.56 1.18
C LEU A 437 12.56 -19.99 0.05
N GLY A 438 11.34 -20.41 0.41
CA GLY A 438 10.31 -20.81 -0.56
C GLY A 438 9.96 -19.68 -1.54
N ILE A 439 9.69 -18.48 -1.02
CA ILE A 439 9.36 -17.32 -1.85
C ILE A 439 10.57 -16.86 -2.69
N TRP A 440 11.76 -16.84 -2.10
CA TRP A 440 12.99 -16.46 -2.79
C TRP A 440 13.29 -17.37 -3.99
N VAL A 441 13.17 -18.69 -3.81
CA VAL A 441 13.34 -19.67 -4.91
C VAL A 441 12.33 -19.41 -6.03
N MET A 442 11.06 -19.15 -5.69
CA MET A 442 10.02 -18.82 -6.67
C MET A 442 10.28 -17.48 -7.38
N SER A 443 10.82 -16.51 -6.65
CA SER A 443 11.08 -15.14 -7.11
C SER A 443 12.30 -15.04 -8.03
N ARG A 444 13.28 -15.93 -7.88
CA ARG A 444 14.55 -15.92 -8.62
C ARG A 444 14.38 -15.91 -10.14
N ARG A 445 13.37 -16.62 -10.67
CA ARG A 445 13.08 -16.66 -12.12
C ARG A 445 12.55 -15.33 -12.67
N THR A 446 11.86 -14.54 -11.85
CA THR A 446 11.35 -13.21 -12.25
C THR A 446 12.44 -12.16 -12.11
N GLY A 447 13.23 -12.22 -11.02
CA GLY A 447 14.29 -11.25 -10.74
C GLY A 447 15.41 -11.19 -11.78
N GLN A 448 15.64 -12.25 -12.56
CA GLN A 448 16.59 -12.21 -13.70
C GLN A 448 16.20 -11.21 -14.81
N ARG A 449 14.97 -10.70 -14.80
CA ARG A 449 14.52 -9.67 -15.76
C ARG A 449 14.79 -8.25 -15.27
N LEU A 450 15.34 -8.04 -14.08
CA LEU A 450 15.61 -6.69 -13.57
C LEU A 450 16.64 -5.94 -14.42
N ASP A 451 17.65 -6.65 -14.93
CA ASP A 451 18.68 -6.09 -15.82
C ASP A 451 18.09 -5.50 -17.11
N ASP A 452 16.92 -5.99 -17.55
CA ASP A 452 16.21 -5.50 -18.73
C ASP A 452 15.35 -4.25 -18.44
N ILE A 453 15.25 -3.81 -17.19
CA ILE A 453 14.32 -2.78 -16.75
C ILE A 453 15.07 -1.49 -16.45
N SER A 454 14.74 -0.43 -17.18
CA SER A 454 15.33 0.89 -16.94
C SER A 454 14.52 1.66 -15.90
N PHE A 455 15.19 2.08 -14.83
CA PHE A 455 14.64 2.99 -13.83
C PHE A 455 15.16 4.41 -14.08
N ASP A 456 14.28 5.35 -14.44
CA ASP A 456 14.65 6.77 -14.51
C ASP A 456 14.26 7.48 -13.21
N ALA A 457 15.23 7.61 -12.31
CA ALA A 457 15.05 8.31 -11.04
C ALA A 457 15.24 9.84 -11.16
N MET A 458 15.65 10.36 -12.33
CA MET A 458 15.80 11.79 -12.61
C MET A 458 14.65 12.36 -13.47
N ALA A 459 13.75 11.50 -13.95
CA ALA A 459 12.60 11.86 -14.78
C ALA A 459 11.80 13.04 -14.22
N ASN A 460 11.57 13.08 -12.90
CA ASN A 460 10.83 14.16 -12.27
C ASN A 460 11.51 15.53 -12.42
N GLN A 461 12.83 15.59 -12.17
CA GLN A 461 13.58 16.84 -12.25
C GLN A 461 13.68 17.32 -13.70
N LYS A 462 13.96 16.40 -14.63
CA LYS A 462 13.92 16.70 -16.07
C LYS A 462 12.54 17.22 -16.48
N ARG A 463 11.46 16.62 -15.98
CA ARG A 463 10.08 17.05 -16.28
C ARG A 463 9.75 18.43 -15.71
N ILE A 464 10.15 18.75 -14.49
CA ILE A 464 9.97 20.11 -13.92
C ILE A 464 10.69 21.16 -14.78
N GLN A 465 11.90 20.84 -15.26
CA GLN A 465 12.63 21.72 -16.18
C GLN A 465 11.92 21.86 -17.53
N LEU A 466 11.39 20.76 -18.08
CA LEU A 466 10.62 20.76 -19.33
C LEU A 466 9.27 21.48 -19.21
N GLU A 467 8.59 21.39 -18.06
CA GLU A 467 7.35 22.12 -17.79
C GLU A 467 7.56 23.64 -17.84
N ALA A 468 8.71 24.13 -17.36
CA ALA A 468 9.05 25.55 -17.43
C ALA A 468 9.21 26.05 -18.88
N ILE A 469 9.52 25.16 -19.82
CA ILE A 469 9.77 25.46 -21.24
C ILE A 469 8.59 24.97 -22.12
N GLU A 470 7.60 24.29 -21.54
CA GLU A 470 6.46 23.68 -22.25
C GLU A 470 5.72 24.68 -23.14
N GLN A 471 5.52 25.91 -22.65
CA GLN A 471 4.84 26.97 -23.39
C GLN A 471 5.63 27.47 -24.60
N MET A 472 6.96 27.30 -24.60
CA MET A 472 7.83 27.64 -25.73
C MET A 472 7.89 26.51 -26.75
N ILE A 473 7.86 25.25 -26.31
CA ILE A 473 7.93 24.06 -27.18
C ILE A 473 6.60 23.86 -27.93
N TYR A 474 5.48 24.04 -27.24
CA TYR A 474 4.16 23.82 -27.82
C TYR A 474 3.34 25.10 -27.87
N ARG A 475 3.18 25.65 -29.07
CA ARG A 475 2.25 26.75 -29.34
C ARG A 475 0.83 26.31 -28.93
N GLN A 476 0.13 27.13 -28.13
CA GLN A 476 -1.20 26.80 -27.59
C GLN A 476 -2.23 26.61 -28.73
N GLY A 477 -2.47 25.36 -29.14
CA GLY A 477 -3.66 24.99 -29.88
C GLY A 477 -4.91 25.01 -28.98
N GLU A 478 -6.10 24.96 -29.58
CA GLU A 478 -7.38 24.95 -28.84
C GLU A 478 -7.41 23.84 -27.77
N ASP A 479 -7.91 24.16 -26.57
CA ASP A 479 -7.98 23.23 -25.43
C ASP A 479 -8.88 22.03 -25.76
N PHE A 480 -8.41 20.82 -25.42
CA PHE A 480 -9.11 19.56 -25.71
C PHE A 480 -10.51 19.54 -25.05
N ARG A 481 -10.64 20.12 -23.85
CA ARG A 481 -11.91 20.31 -23.16
C ARG A 481 -12.88 21.21 -23.92
N GLN A 482 -12.37 22.26 -24.57
CA GLN A 482 -13.21 23.15 -25.36
C GLN A 482 -13.75 22.45 -26.60
N LEU A 483 -12.91 21.63 -27.26
CA LEU A 483 -13.32 20.80 -28.39
C LEU A 483 -14.42 19.81 -27.99
N ILE A 484 -14.24 19.09 -26.87
CA ILE A 484 -15.25 18.16 -26.34
C ILE A 484 -16.53 18.92 -25.95
N LYS A 485 -16.40 20.02 -25.20
CA LYS A 485 -17.54 20.83 -24.74
C LYS A 485 -18.37 21.33 -25.93
N THR A 486 -17.71 21.82 -26.98
CA THR A 486 -18.39 22.39 -28.16
C THR A 486 -18.95 21.33 -29.13
N ASP A 487 -18.78 20.04 -28.83
CA ASP A 487 -19.21 18.89 -29.64
C ASP A 487 -18.38 18.67 -30.92
N ASN A 488 -17.12 19.12 -30.94
CA ASN A 488 -16.22 19.01 -32.09
C ASN A 488 -15.28 17.79 -31.98
N TRP A 489 -15.89 16.60 -32.00
CA TRP A 489 -15.17 15.34 -31.82
C TRP A 489 -14.16 15.03 -32.93
N SER A 490 -14.47 15.40 -34.18
CA SER A 490 -13.58 15.14 -35.32
C SER A 490 -12.21 15.80 -35.11
N LYS A 491 -12.18 17.09 -34.74
CA LYS A 491 -10.94 17.81 -34.42
C LYS A 491 -10.25 17.26 -33.16
N ALA A 492 -11.01 16.84 -32.15
CA ALA A 492 -10.44 16.23 -30.95
C ALA A 492 -9.71 14.93 -31.28
N MET A 493 -10.29 14.07 -32.13
CA MET A 493 -9.65 12.83 -32.59
C MET A 493 -8.40 13.09 -33.43
N GLU A 494 -8.45 14.04 -34.35
CA GLU A 494 -7.28 14.42 -35.16
C GLU A 494 -6.14 14.94 -34.27
N LYS A 495 -6.45 15.81 -33.30
CA LYS A 495 -5.48 16.29 -32.32
C LYS A 495 -4.89 15.15 -31.49
N MET A 496 -5.68 14.12 -31.19
CA MET A 496 -5.21 12.93 -30.49
C MET A 496 -4.24 12.11 -31.32
N GLU A 497 -4.56 11.86 -32.59
CA GLU A 497 -3.70 11.13 -33.53
C GLU A 497 -2.34 11.82 -33.65
N LEU A 498 -2.31 13.14 -33.79
CA LEU A 498 -1.08 13.93 -33.81
C LEU A 498 -0.22 13.72 -32.55
N LEU A 499 -0.83 13.61 -31.36
CA LEU A 499 -0.10 13.34 -30.10
C LEU A 499 0.47 11.92 -30.02
N TYR A 500 -0.04 10.98 -30.81
CA TYR A 500 0.43 9.59 -30.86
C TYR A 500 1.50 9.40 -31.95
N GLU A 501 1.40 10.16 -33.05
CA GLU A 501 2.37 10.17 -34.15
C GLU A 501 3.65 10.95 -33.80
N ASP A 502 3.57 11.94 -32.91
CA ASP A 502 4.71 12.72 -32.43
C ASP A 502 5.62 11.89 -31.51
N HIS A 503 6.46 11.05 -32.11
CA HIS A 503 7.60 10.42 -31.48
C HIS A 503 8.73 11.44 -31.34
N GLY A 504 8.54 12.45 -30.47
CA GLY A 504 9.58 13.45 -30.17
C GLY A 504 10.91 12.80 -29.73
N GLU A 505 11.99 13.57 -29.77
CA GLU A 505 13.30 13.16 -29.25
C GLU A 505 13.18 12.52 -27.84
N GLU A 506 14.07 11.58 -27.49
CA GLU A 506 14.10 10.94 -26.15
C GLU A 506 14.09 11.98 -24.99
N SER A 507 14.57 13.20 -25.25
CA SER A 507 14.57 14.34 -24.33
C SER A 507 13.17 14.90 -24.02
N ILE A 508 12.19 14.77 -24.94
CA ILE A 508 10.83 15.33 -24.85
C ILE A 508 9.78 14.23 -24.59
N GLU A 509 10.16 12.95 -24.68
CA GLU A 509 9.27 11.79 -24.51
C GLU A 509 8.45 11.83 -23.20
N GLY A 510 9.04 12.34 -22.11
CA GLY A 510 8.32 12.51 -20.84
C GLY A 510 7.21 13.57 -20.88
N LEU A 511 7.36 14.63 -21.68
CA LEU A 511 6.37 15.72 -21.82
C LEU A 511 5.27 15.33 -22.80
N SER A 512 5.61 14.68 -23.90
CA SER A 512 4.63 14.13 -24.84
C SER A 512 3.77 13.04 -24.19
N LEU A 513 4.36 12.19 -23.34
CA LEU A 513 3.65 11.20 -22.52
C LEU A 513 2.60 11.85 -21.61
N VAL A 514 2.95 12.94 -20.91
CA VAL A 514 2.02 13.67 -20.02
C VAL A 514 0.82 14.18 -20.81
N ARG A 515 1.06 14.86 -21.94
CA ARG A 515 -0.01 15.41 -22.78
C ARG A 515 -0.88 14.33 -23.41
N ARG A 516 -0.26 13.25 -23.89
CA ARG A 516 -0.98 12.08 -24.40
C ARG A 516 -1.87 11.47 -23.32
N THR A 517 -1.37 11.38 -22.09
CA THR A 517 -2.13 10.87 -20.94
C THR A 517 -3.28 11.81 -20.57
N GLU A 518 -3.06 13.12 -20.57
CA GLU A 518 -4.08 14.15 -20.33
C GLU A 518 -5.20 14.08 -21.36
N ALA A 519 -4.86 14.14 -22.64
CA ALA A 519 -5.82 14.06 -23.74
C ALA A 519 -6.56 12.72 -23.74
N SER A 520 -5.87 11.61 -23.47
CA SER A 520 -6.49 10.27 -23.35
C SER A 520 -7.53 10.26 -22.24
N MET A 521 -7.19 10.79 -21.06
CA MET A 521 -8.08 10.84 -19.90
C MET A 521 -9.35 11.63 -20.21
N GLU A 522 -9.20 12.84 -20.76
CA GLU A 522 -10.33 13.71 -21.10
C GLU A 522 -11.21 13.12 -22.21
N MET A 523 -10.60 12.51 -23.22
CA MET A 523 -11.31 11.89 -24.34
C MET A 523 -12.11 10.65 -23.88
N LEU A 524 -11.50 9.79 -23.05
CA LEU A 524 -12.17 8.62 -22.48
C LEU A 524 -13.33 9.01 -21.55
N MET A 525 -13.15 10.06 -20.75
CA MET A 525 -14.21 10.67 -19.96
C MET A 525 -15.34 11.17 -20.87
N GLY A 526 -14.99 11.87 -21.94
CA GLY A 526 -15.93 12.37 -22.94
C GLY A 526 -16.75 11.26 -23.62
N PHE A 527 -16.14 10.11 -23.89
CA PHE A 527 -16.85 8.93 -24.41
C PHE A 527 -17.69 8.18 -23.37
N GLY A 528 -17.64 8.58 -22.09
CA GLY A 528 -18.31 7.89 -21.00
C GLY A 528 -17.65 6.55 -20.63
N ARG A 529 -16.41 6.29 -21.07
CA ARG A 529 -15.63 5.11 -20.69
C ARG A 529 -14.94 5.33 -19.35
N TRP A 530 -15.76 5.49 -18.31
CA TRP A 530 -15.33 5.87 -16.96
C TRP A 530 -14.24 4.96 -16.38
N ASP A 531 -14.33 3.66 -16.59
CA ASP A 531 -13.32 2.73 -16.05
C ASP A 531 -11.94 2.92 -16.69
N GLN A 532 -11.89 3.29 -17.98
CA GLN A 532 -10.63 3.55 -18.68
C GLN A 532 -10.12 4.95 -18.32
N ALA A 533 -11.03 5.92 -18.25
CA ALA A 533 -10.71 7.28 -17.82
C ALA A 533 -10.13 7.30 -16.41
N GLU A 534 -10.65 6.49 -15.49
CA GLU A 534 -10.12 6.32 -14.13
C GLU A 534 -8.67 5.80 -14.16
N GLN A 535 -8.39 4.74 -14.91
CA GLN A 535 -7.04 4.17 -15.00
C GLN A 535 -6.02 5.17 -15.56
N VAL A 536 -6.43 5.94 -16.58
CA VAL A 536 -5.58 6.97 -17.17
C VAL A 536 -5.45 8.17 -16.24
N ALA A 537 -6.49 8.54 -15.49
CA ALA A 537 -6.44 9.60 -14.48
C ALA A 537 -5.49 9.25 -13.33
N LEU A 538 -5.46 7.99 -12.89
CA LEU A 538 -4.47 7.49 -11.93
C LEU A 538 -3.05 7.62 -12.49
N SER A 539 -2.82 7.25 -13.75
CA SER A 539 -1.52 7.45 -14.42
C SER A 539 -1.16 8.92 -14.51
N PHE A 540 -2.11 9.79 -14.86
CA PHE A 540 -1.87 11.23 -14.95
C PHE A 540 -1.54 11.84 -13.58
N LEU A 541 -2.22 11.42 -12.51
CA LEU A 541 -1.93 11.83 -11.13
C LEU A 541 -0.60 11.32 -10.63
N ALA A 542 -0.14 10.16 -11.13
CA ALA A 542 1.24 9.79 -10.95
C ALA A 542 2.09 10.84 -11.69
N LEU A 543 1.96 11.00 -13.00
CA LEU A 543 2.85 11.85 -13.80
C LEU A 543 2.92 13.34 -13.37
N ARG A 544 1.80 13.95 -12.97
CA ARG A 544 1.67 15.37 -12.55
C ARG A 544 1.12 15.50 -11.14
N ALA A 545 1.65 16.48 -10.39
CA ALA A 545 1.22 16.78 -9.03
C ALA A 545 0.82 18.26 -8.88
N GLY A 546 0.04 18.58 -7.83
CA GLY A 546 -0.35 19.95 -7.53
C GLY A 546 -1.58 20.42 -8.31
N ARG A 547 -1.61 21.71 -8.70
CA ARG A 547 -2.77 22.35 -9.35
C ARG A 547 -3.02 21.84 -10.77
N THR A 548 -1.99 21.42 -11.49
CA THR A 548 -2.10 20.86 -12.84
C THR A 548 -2.76 19.48 -12.87
N ALA A 549 -2.88 18.81 -11.71
CA ALA A 549 -3.51 17.50 -11.58
C ALA A 549 -4.95 17.55 -11.03
N GLU A 550 -5.51 18.74 -10.79
CA GLU A 550 -6.86 18.92 -10.23
C GLU A 550 -7.92 18.27 -11.12
N ILE A 551 -7.77 18.37 -12.43
CA ILE A 551 -8.69 17.75 -13.39
C ILE A 551 -8.76 16.23 -13.26
N ALA A 552 -7.64 15.56 -13.00
CA ALA A 552 -7.64 14.12 -12.81
C ALA A 552 -8.36 13.73 -11.51
N ARG A 553 -8.25 14.52 -10.44
CA ARG A 553 -9.03 14.29 -9.21
C ARG A 553 -10.53 14.44 -9.44
N VAL A 554 -10.93 15.46 -10.20
CA VAL A 554 -12.34 15.66 -10.59
C VAL A 554 -12.83 14.46 -11.41
N ILE A 555 -12.03 13.98 -12.38
CA ILE A 555 -12.36 12.82 -13.20
C ILE A 555 -12.42 11.53 -12.38
N LEU A 556 -11.51 11.32 -11.41
CA LEU A 556 -11.58 10.16 -10.50
C LEU A 556 -12.85 10.16 -9.66
N ALA A 557 -13.22 11.31 -9.08
CA ALA A 557 -14.46 11.44 -8.32
C ALA A 557 -15.70 11.24 -9.21
N ALA A 558 -15.69 11.81 -10.42
CA ALA A 558 -16.75 11.63 -11.40
C ALA A 558 -16.87 10.17 -11.88
N ALA A 559 -15.75 9.48 -12.09
CA ALA A 559 -15.71 8.08 -12.50
C ALA A 559 -16.29 7.17 -11.41
N SER A 560 -15.91 7.35 -10.14
CA SER A 560 -16.49 6.60 -9.02
C SER A 560 -17.98 6.89 -8.86
N LEU A 561 -18.42 8.14 -9.05
CA LEU A 561 -19.84 8.50 -9.03
C LEU A 561 -20.61 7.85 -10.18
N ALA A 562 -20.05 7.83 -11.39
CA ALA A 562 -20.64 7.19 -12.55
C ALA A 562 -20.78 5.67 -12.35
N GLN A 563 -19.82 5.06 -11.66
CA GLN A 563 -19.83 3.64 -11.25
C GLN A 563 -20.70 3.37 -10.00
N ARG A 564 -21.25 4.41 -9.36
CA ARG A 564 -22.02 4.37 -8.10
C ARG A 564 -21.24 3.78 -6.90
N ASP A 565 -19.93 4.00 -6.86
CA ASP A 565 -19.06 3.57 -5.75
C ASP A 565 -18.92 4.69 -4.70
N ILE A 566 -20.00 4.91 -3.92
CA ILE A 566 -20.04 5.99 -2.92
C ILE A 566 -18.92 5.88 -1.85
N PRO A 567 -18.58 4.68 -1.32
CA PRO A 567 -17.46 4.54 -0.39
C PRO A 567 -16.13 5.06 -0.93
N GLU A 568 -15.86 4.88 -2.22
CA GLU A 568 -14.65 5.35 -2.89
C GLU A 568 -14.74 6.85 -3.26
N VAL A 569 -15.94 7.36 -3.52
CA VAL A 569 -16.18 8.80 -3.78
C VAL A 569 -15.87 9.65 -2.56
N ILE A 570 -16.31 9.26 -1.36
CA ILE A 570 -16.17 10.06 -0.13
C ILE A 570 -14.72 10.56 0.10
N PRO A 571 -13.69 9.70 0.13
CA PRO A 571 -12.32 10.17 0.32
C PRO A 571 -11.82 11.00 -0.87
N ARG A 572 -12.28 10.73 -2.11
CA ARG A 572 -11.89 11.50 -3.30
C ARG A 572 -12.44 12.94 -3.26
N LEU A 573 -13.65 13.15 -2.72
CA LEU A 573 -14.25 14.47 -2.56
C LEU A 573 -13.51 15.37 -1.56
N GLU A 574 -12.83 14.80 -0.56
CA GLU A 574 -12.00 15.54 0.39
C GLU A 574 -10.79 16.19 -0.27
N TYR A 575 -10.33 15.65 -1.41
CA TYR A 575 -9.21 16.19 -2.18
C TYR A 575 -9.60 17.29 -3.18
N LEU A 576 -10.90 17.54 -3.35
CA LEU A 576 -11.42 18.58 -4.24
C LEU A 576 -11.56 19.92 -3.51
N ALA A 577 -11.23 21.01 -4.20
CA ALA A 577 -11.37 22.36 -3.65
C ALA A 577 -12.83 22.69 -3.33
N ASP A 578 -13.07 23.32 -2.17
CA ASP A 578 -14.42 23.75 -1.76
C ASP A 578 -14.92 24.98 -2.55
N GLU A 579 -14.01 25.75 -3.13
CA GLU A 579 -14.29 27.00 -3.86
C GLU A 579 -14.66 26.77 -5.33
N ASP A 580 -14.43 25.56 -5.86
CA ASP A 580 -14.70 25.22 -7.25
C ASP A 580 -16.15 24.75 -7.48
N ILE A 581 -16.77 25.23 -8.57
CA ILE A 581 -18.16 24.92 -8.92
C ILE A 581 -18.30 23.45 -9.33
N GLU A 582 -17.36 22.88 -10.08
CA GLU A 582 -17.45 21.47 -10.50
C GLU A 582 -17.34 20.53 -9.29
N SER A 583 -16.40 20.84 -8.40
CA SER A 583 -16.25 20.17 -7.10
C SER A 583 -17.53 20.24 -6.26
N ALA A 584 -18.16 21.41 -6.18
CA ALA A 584 -19.44 21.59 -5.51
C ALA A 584 -20.56 20.75 -6.15
N ARG A 585 -20.61 20.65 -7.49
CA ARG A 585 -21.58 19.82 -8.20
C ARG A 585 -21.39 18.34 -7.89
N LEU A 586 -20.15 17.83 -7.86
CA LEU A 586 -19.90 16.43 -7.51
C LEU A 586 -20.33 16.12 -6.07
N LYS A 587 -20.05 17.02 -5.11
CA LYS A 587 -20.54 16.90 -3.72
C LYS A 587 -22.07 16.88 -3.67
N TRP A 588 -22.73 17.71 -4.47
CA TRP A 588 -24.20 17.72 -4.60
C TRP A 588 -24.74 16.42 -5.18
N VAL A 589 -24.21 15.96 -6.31
CA VAL A 589 -24.62 14.69 -6.94
C VAL A 589 -24.46 13.52 -5.97
N THR A 590 -23.37 13.48 -5.21
CA THR A 590 -23.14 12.46 -4.18
C THR A 590 -24.27 12.44 -3.14
N SER A 591 -24.65 13.61 -2.61
CA SER A 591 -25.75 13.72 -1.64
C SER A 591 -27.13 13.37 -2.22
N VAL A 592 -27.29 13.49 -3.54
CA VAL A 592 -28.52 13.09 -4.24
C VAL A 592 -28.56 11.57 -4.43
N LEU A 593 -27.42 10.94 -4.73
CA LEU A 593 -27.32 9.49 -4.91
C LEU A 593 -27.34 8.73 -3.58
N ASP A 594 -26.75 9.28 -2.52
CA ASP A 594 -26.74 8.73 -1.17
C ASP A 594 -27.11 9.81 -0.14
N PRO A 595 -28.36 9.80 0.38
CA PRO A 595 -28.81 10.75 1.39
C PRO A 595 -28.06 10.69 2.72
N SER A 596 -27.31 9.63 3.01
CA SER A 596 -26.52 9.50 4.24
C SER A 596 -25.30 10.45 4.26
N VAL A 597 -24.85 10.92 3.09
CA VAL A 597 -23.75 11.86 2.95
C VAL A 597 -24.29 13.29 2.89
N PRO A 598 -24.16 14.11 3.97
CA PRO A 598 -24.72 15.44 3.98
C PRO A 598 -23.94 16.40 3.09
N LEU A 599 -24.66 17.25 2.35
CA LEU A 599 -24.04 18.32 1.57
C LEU A 599 -23.38 19.37 2.50
N PRO A 600 -22.06 19.62 2.36
CA PRO A 600 -21.36 20.61 3.16
C PRO A 600 -22.00 22.00 3.09
N LYS A 601 -21.99 22.73 4.21
CA LYS A 601 -22.61 24.07 4.27
C LYS A 601 -21.86 25.10 3.39
N SER A 602 -20.54 24.92 3.22
CA SER A 602 -19.66 25.80 2.43
C SER A 602 -20.07 25.90 0.96
N VAL A 603 -20.51 24.79 0.34
CA VAL A 603 -20.81 24.74 -1.10
C VAL A 603 -22.23 25.17 -1.49
N ARG A 604 -23.15 25.28 -0.51
CA ARG A 604 -24.56 25.61 -0.78
C ARG A 604 -24.78 26.96 -1.48
N PRO A 605 -24.07 28.06 -1.12
CA PRO A 605 -24.21 29.34 -1.80
C PRO A 605 -23.80 29.25 -3.28
N LEU A 606 -22.69 28.58 -3.59
CA LEU A 606 -22.21 28.34 -4.95
C LEU A 606 -23.26 27.62 -5.80
N LEU A 607 -23.82 26.52 -5.29
CA LEU A 607 -24.83 25.72 -5.98
C LEU A 607 -26.16 26.45 -6.20
N ARG A 608 -26.51 27.39 -5.31
CA ARG A 608 -27.73 28.21 -5.45
C ARG A 608 -27.66 29.20 -6.60
N VAL A 609 -26.46 29.65 -6.98
CA VAL A 609 -26.27 30.59 -8.08
C VAL A 609 -26.05 29.84 -9.41
N ASP A 610 -25.51 28.62 -9.35
CA ASP A 610 -25.21 27.82 -10.54
C ASP A 610 -26.44 27.46 -11.39
N GLY A 611 -26.41 27.86 -12.65
CA GLY A 611 -27.51 27.63 -13.60
C GLY A 611 -27.67 26.16 -14.01
N LEU A 612 -26.60 25.36 -13.99
CA LEU A 612 -26.67 23.94 -14.32
C LEU A 612 -27.30 23.15 -13.17
N THR A 613 -26.90 23.42 -11.92
CA THR A 613 -27.52 22.82 -10.73
C THR A 613 -29.02 23.11 -10.66
N LYS A 614 -29.46 24.35 -10.93
CA LYS A 614 -30.89 24.68 -11.01
C LYS A 614 -31.66 23.84 -12.03
N ARG A 615 -31.09 23.63 -13.21
CA ARG A 615 -31.68 22.79 -14.26
C ARG A 615 -31.73 21.32 -13.87
N ASN A 616 -30.69 20.83 -13.18
CA ASN A 616 -30.69 19.46 -12.67
C ASN A 616 -31.72 19.26 -11.54
N ILE A 617 -31.93 20.26 -10.67
CA ILE A 617 -33.00 20.22 -9.66
C ILE A 617 -34.38 20.21 -10.32
N ASP A 618 -34.61 21.09 -11.30
CA ASP A 618 -35.83 21.09 -12.11
C ASP A 618 -36.08 19.73 -12.76
N LEU A 619 -35.04 19.17 -13.38
CA LEU A 619 -35.07 17.84 -13.96
C LEU A 619 -35.51 16.77 -12.95
N LEU A 620 -34.93 16.72 -11.74
CA LEU A 620 -35.27 15.72 -10.73
C LEU A 620 -36.74 15.83 -10.30
N LYS A 621 -37.26 17.05 -10.13
CA LYS A 621 -38.67 17.30 -9.81
C LYS A 621 -39.58 16.80 -10.93
N ARG A 622 -39.28 17.17 -12.17
CA ARG A 622 -40.05 16.77 -13.35
C ARG A 622 -40.03 15.27 -13.59
N PHE A 623 -38.89 14.62 -13.34
CA PHE A 623 -38.79 13.18 -13.47
C PHE A 623 -39.70 12.47 -12.46
N ARG A 624 -39.76 12.95 -11.22
CA ARG A 624 -40.70 12.45 -10.20
C ARG A 624 -42.16 12.68 -10.60
N ASP A 625 -42.46 13.84 -11.15
CA ASP A 625 -43.83 14.26 -11.48
C ASP A 625 -44.28 13.77 -12.88
N GLY A 626 -43.42 13.04 -13.61
CA GLY A 626 -43.72 12.48 -14.93
C GLY A 626 -43.81 13.50 -16.06
N ILE A 627 -43.16 14.66 -15.93
CA ILE A 627 -43.26 15.77 -16.88
C ILE A 627 -42.03 15.80 -17.82
N PRO A 628 -42.20 15.60 -19.15
CA PRO A 628 -41.06 15.46 -20.05
C PRO A 628 -40.29 16.77 -20.31
N ALA A 629 -40.99 17.91 -20.37
CA ALA A 629 -40.40 19.22 -20.69
C ALA A 629 -40.27 20.15 -19.49
N SER A 630 -39.20 20.95 -19.50
CA SER A 630 -39.04 22.08 -18.58
C SER A 630 -39.75 23.33 -19.11
N ASP A 631 -40.23 24.17 -18.19
CA ASP A 631 -40.65 25.55 -18.46
C ASP A 631 -39.45 26.48 -18.72
N ILE A 632 -38.23 26.02 -18.41
CA ILE A 632 -37.00 26.75 -18.66
C ILE A 632 -36.68 26.70 -20.17
N PRO A 633 -36.51 27.85 -20.85
CA PRO A 633 -36.26 27.87 -22.27
C PRO A 633 -34.91 27.23 -22.63
N TRP A 634 -34.89 26.51 -23.75
CA TRP A 634 -33.69 25.95 -24.35
C TRP A 634 -32.76 27.06 -24.82
N LYS A 635 -31.48 26.96 -24.44
CA LYS A 635 -30.42 27.91 -24.81
C LYS A 635 -29.42 27.21 -25.71
N TYR A 636 -28.93 27.88 -26.75
CA TYR A 636 -27.87 27.34 -27.60
C TYR A 636 -26.49 27.55 -26.95
N LYS A 637 -26.26 26.84 -25.84
CA LYS A 637 -24.99 26.80 -25.12
C LYS A 637 -24.51 25.35 -25.01
N PRO A 638 -23.20 25.08 -24.98
CA PRO A 638 -22.67 23.71 -24.94
C PRO A 638 -23.31 22.82 -23.87
N ALA A 639 -23.32 23.27 -22.61
CA ALA A 639 -23.94 22.51 -21.50
C ALA A 639 -25.48 22.43 -21.59
N SER A 640 -26.13 23.33 -22.34
CA SER A 640 -27.57 23.27 -22.59
C SER A 640 -27.94 22.29 -23.71
N LYS A 641 -27.04 22.02 -24.67
CA LYS A 641 -27.27 21.02 -25.74
C LYS A 641 -27.57 19.64 -25.15
N LEU A 642 -26.83 19.20 -24.14
CA LEU A 642 -27.08 17.92 -23.44
C LEU A 642 -28.45 17.89 -22.72
N HIS A 643 -28.87 19.01 -22.12
CA HIS A 643 -30.20 19.10 -21.50
C HIS A 643 -31.33 18.95 -22.53
N ILE A 644 -31.17 19.56 -23.71
CA ILE A 644 -32.14 19.44 -24.82
C ILE A 644 -32.25 17.98 -25.26
N LEU A 645 -31.12 17.30 -25.44
CA LEU A 645 -31.11 15.87 -25.78
C LEU A 645 -31.79 15.03 -24.69
N GLY A 646 -31.55 15.34 -23.42
CA GLY A 646 -32.22 14.69 -22.29
C GLY A 646 -33.73 14.91 -22.28
N ASP A 647 -34.20 16.13 -22.58
CA ASP A 647 -35.65 16.42 -22.71
C ASP A 647 -36.27 15.66 -23.88
N ILE A 648 -35.58 15.63 -25.04
CA ILE A 648 -36.00 14.84 -26.21
C ILE A 648 -36.11 13.35 -25.84
N ALA A 649 -35.09 12.80 -25.18
CA ALA A 649 -35.10 11.40 -24.75
C ALA A 649 -36.28 11.09 -23.81
N ARG A 650 -36.62 12.01 -22.89
CA ARG A 650 -37.81 11.87 -22.04
C ARG A 650 -39.10 11.92 -22.84
N PHE A 651 -39.27 12.84 -23.78
CA PHE A 651 -40.45 12.81 -24.64
C PHE A 651 -40.60 11.47 -25.37
N ARG A 652 -39.49 10.87 -25.82
CA ARG A 652 -39.52 9.53 -26.43
C ARG A 652 -39.93 8.44 -25.42
N ILE A 653 -39.38 8.45 -24.21
CA ILE A 653 -39.74 7.48 -23.15
C ILE A 653 -41.23 7.59 -22.77
N TRP A 654 -41.78 8.81 -22.79
CA TRP A 654 -43.21 9.08 -22.53
C TRP A 654 -44.09 8.92 -23.78
N SER A 655 -43.59 8.29 -24.85
CA SER A 655 -44.33 8.02 -26.10
C SER A 655 -44.88 9.28 -26.79
N GLN A 656 -44.17 10.40 -26.66
CA GLN A 656 -44.50 11.69 -27.28
C GLN A 656 -43.39 12.19 -28.24
N PRO A 657 -42.88 11.37 -29.19
CA PRO A 657 -41.79 11.77 -30.09
C PRO A 657 -42.21 12.89 -31.04
N GLU A 658 -43.50 12.98 -31.36
CA GLU A 658 -44.06 14.01 -32.25
C GLU A 658 -43.91 15.41 -31.69
N ILE A 659 -44.35 15.59 -30.44
CA ILE A 659 -44.24 16.85 -29.70
C ILE A 659 -42.76 17.24 -29.55
N ALA A 660 -41.87 16.27 -29.33
CA ALA A 660 -40.44 16.52 -29.24
C ALA A 660 -39.86 17.06 -30.55
N LEU A 661 -40.26 16.49 -31.68
CA LEU A 661 -39.78 16.88 -33.00
C LEU A 661 -40.25 18.29 -33.34
N ASP A 662 -41.53 18.57 -33.16
CA ASP A 662 -42.10 19.88 -33.45
C ASP A 662 -41.47 20.95 -32.55
N LYS A 663 -41.24 20.64 -31.27
CA LYS A 663 -40.56 21.53 -30.33
C LYS A 663 -39.09 21.78 -30.74
N LEU A 664 -38.38 20.74 -31.18
CA LEU A 664 -37.01 20.86 -31.68
C LEU A 664 -36.95 21.76 -32.92
N GLU A 665 -37.78 21.49 -33.93
CA GLU A 665 -37.77 22.24 -35.18
C GLU A 665 -38.23 23.69 -35.00
N ALA A 666 -39.26 23.92 -34.17
CA ALA A 666 -39.70 25.27 -33.81
C ALA A 666 -38.59 26.05 -33.10
N TRP A 667 -37.86 25.41 -32.18
CA TRP A 667 -36.75 26.05 -31.48
C TRP A 667 -35.55 26.33 -32.40
N VAL A 668 -35.21 25.40 -33.29
CA VAL A 668 -34.14 25.58 -34.29
C VAL A 668 -34.46 26.76 -35.19
N LYS A 669 -35.69 26.82 -35.73
CA LYS A 669 -36.15 27.89 -36.61
C LYS A 669 -36.17 29.24 -35.90
N LYS A 670 -36.65 29.29 -34.64
CA LYS A 670 -36.74 30.52 -33.86
C LYS A 670 -35.37 31.15 -33.56
N ASN A 671 -34.33 30.34 -33.40
CA ASN A 671 -32.99 30.80 -33.01
C ASN A 671 -31.97 30.77 -34.16
N ASP A 672 -32.41 30.53 -35.39
CA ASP A 672 -31.58 30.44 -36.60
C ASP A 672 -30.36 29.52 -36.43
N ILE A 673 -30.59 28.31 -35.88
CA ILE A 673 -29.52 27.38 -35.54
C ILE A 673 -29.19 26.50 -36.75
N ASN A 674 -27.94 26.52 -37.19
CA ASN A 674 -27.46 25.56 -38.17
C ASN A 674 -27.31 24.17 -37.55
N MET A 675 -28.28 23.28 -37.80
CA MET A 675 -28.27 21.92 -37.29
C MET A 675 -27.13 21.06 -37.88
N ASP A 676 -26.58 21.41 -39.05
CA ASP A 676 -25.45 20.68 -39.62
C ASP A 676 -24.14 20.88 -38.82
N ASP A 677 -24.09 21.84 -37.90
CA ASP A 677 -22.97 22.07 -36.99
C ASP A 677 -23.19 21.39 -35.62
N TRP A 678 -24.31 20.68 -35.44
CA TRP A 678 -24.62 19.94 -34.22
C TRP A 678 -24.98 18.48 -34.52
N PRO A 679 -23.96 17.59 -34.65
CA PRO A 679 -24.16 16.20 -35.05
C PRO A 679 -25.04 15.39 -34.09
N HIS A 680 -24.89 15.62 -32.78
CA HIS A 680 -25.78 15.03 -31.77
C HIS A 680 -27.25 15.43 -31.96
N GLY A 681 -27.51 16.71 -32.25
CA GLY A 681 -28.85 17.20 -32.52
C GLY A 681 -29.47 16.56 -33.77
N GLN A 682 -28.68 16.41 -34.84
CA GLN A 682 -29.12 15.70 -36.05
C GLN A 682 -29.41 14.23 -35.79
N THR A 683 -28.61 13.58 -34.95
CA THR A 683 -28.84 12.19 -34.55
C THR A 683 -30.14 12.05 -33.76
N ALA A 684 -30.39 12.93 -32.79
CA ALA A 684 -31.65 12.95 -32.03
C ALA A 684 -32.85 13.24 -32.94
N ARG A 685 -32.71 14.20 -33.86
CA ARG A 685 -33.73 14.52 -34.87
C ARG A 685 -34.04 13.30 -35.74
N ALA A 686 -33.02 12.62 -36.28
CA ALA A 686 -33.21 11.42 -37.08
C ALA A 686 -33.95 10.31 -36.32
N LEU A 687 -33.66 10.11 -35.03
CA LEU A 687 -34.39 9.16 -34.18
C LEU A 687 -35.87 9.54 -34.04
N LEU A 688 -36.19 10.83 -33.89
CA LEU A 688 -37.59 11.29 -33.82
C LEU A 688 -38.33 11.10 -35.16
N TYR A 689 -37.67 11.36 -36.29
CA TYR A 689 -38.22 11.04 -37.62
C TYR A 689 -38.47 9.54 -37.78
N MET A 690 -37.57 8.70 -37.26
CA MET A 690 -37.72 7.25 -37.27
C MET A 690 -38.91 6.80 -36.41
N ASP A 691 -39.11 7.40 -35.24
CA ASP A 691 -40.25 7.11 -34.36
C ASP A 691 -41.59 7.50 -35.00
N ARG A 692 -41.62 8.57 -35.83
CA ARG A 692 -42.76 8.95 -36.69
C ARG A 692 -42.98 8.04 -37.91
N GLY A 693 -42.16 6.99 -38.09
CA GLY A 693 -42.24 6.10 -39.25
C GLY A 693 -41.60 6.65 -40.54
N MET A 694 -41.01 7.85 -40.51
CA MET A 694 -40.36 8.50 -41.67
C MET A 694 -38.91 8.02 -41.85
N LYS A 695 -38.75 6.73 -42.19
CA LYS A 695 -37.43 6.08 -42.27
C LYS A 695 -36.50 6.71 -43.32
N ALA A 696 -37.02 7.06 -44.50
CA ALA A 696 -36.21 7.64 -45.59
C ALA A 696 -35.58 8.98 -45.19
N SER A 697 -36.37 9.85 -44.55
CA SER A 697 -35.91 11.15 -44.03
C SER A 697 -34.86 10.98 -42.93
N ALA A 698 -35.09 10.03 -42.00
CA ALA A 698 -34.14 9.73 -40.95
C ALA A 698 -32.78 9.26 -41.50
N ILE A 699 -32.78 8.37 -42.51
CA ILE A 699 -31.57 7.87 -43.16
C ILE A 699 -30.81 9.01 -43.84
N ASN A 700 -31.50 9.86 -44.62
CA ASN A 700 -30.86 10.97 -45.32
C ASN A 700 -30.20 11.97 -44.35
N ILE A 701 -30.84 12.28 -43.22
CA ILE A 701 -30.27 13.15 -42.18
C ILE A 701 -28.96 12.56 -41.64
N VAL A 702 -28.95 11.26 -41.33
CA VAL A 702 -27.77 10.58 -40.78
C VAL A 702 -26.65 10.49 -41.81
N GLU A 703 -26.95 10.15 -43.07
CA GLU A 703 -25.95 10.11 -44.15
C GLU A 703 -25.30 11.47 -44.40
N LYS A 704 -26.10 12.55 -44.41
CA LYS A 704 -25.59 13.91 -44.54
C LYS A 704 -24.72 14.30 -43.34
N ALA A 705 -25.14 13.98 -42.13
CA ALA A 705 -24.37 14.24 -40.91
C ALA A 705 -23.02 13.50 -40.90
N MET A 706 -23.01 12.23 -41.34
CA MET A 706 -21.79 11.41 -41.46
C MET A 706 -20.80 11.94 -42.51
N LYS A 707 -21.28 12.38 -43.68
CA LYS A 707 -20.40 12.97 -44.71
C LYS A 707 -19.66 14.20 -44.17
N LYS A 708 -20.33 14.99 -43.33
CA LYS A 708 -19.75 16.21 -42.74
C LYS A 708 -18.90 15.91 -41.49
N HIS A 709 -19.27 14.90 -40.71
CA HIS A 709 -18.62 14.55 -39.42
C HIS A 709 -18.37 13.03 -39.32
N PRO A 710 -17.46 12.47 -40.15
CA PRO A 710 -17.32 11.02 -40.31
C PRO A 710 -16.80 10.30 -39.06
N ARG A 711 -16.02 11.00 -38.24
CA ARG A 711 -15.41 10.44 -37.04
C ARG A 711 -16.30 10.59 -35.78
N HIS A 712 -17.45 11.25 -35.87
CA HIS A 712 -18.27 11.53 -34.68
C HIS A 712 -18.88 10.24 -34.08
N PRO A 713 -18.64 9.94 -32.78
CA PRO A 713 -18.96 8.63 -32.18
C PRO A 713 -20.46 8.28 -32.23
N HIS A 714 -21.35 9.26 -32.08
CA HIS A 714 -22.79 9.00 -32.03
C HIS A 714 -23.47 8.88 -33.40
N CYS A 715 -22.83 9.34 -34.48
CA CYS A 715 -23.39 9.23 -35.83
C CYS A 715 -23.25 7.80 -36.38
N GLY A 716 -22.19 7.08 -36.00
CA GLY A 716 -21.99 5.67 -36.36
C GLY A 716 -23.04 4.72 -35.77
N LEU A 717 -23.45 4.93 -34.52
CA LEU A 717 -24.46 4.10 -33.83
C LEU A 717 -25.86 4.24 -34.46
N ALA A 718 -26.21 5.43 -34.95
CA ALA A 718 -27.52 5.68 -35.56
C ALA A 718 -27.72 4.88 -36.86
N ILE A 719 -26.65 4.63 -37.61
CA ILE A 719 -26.68 3.79 -38.81
C ILE A 719 -26.86 2.32 -38.45
N TYR A 720 -26.17 1.83 -37.40
CA TYR A 720 -26.35 0.45 -36.94
C TYR A 720 -27.83 0.18 -36.64
N LEU A 721 -28.47 1.05 -35.85
CA LEU A 721 -29.89 0.96 -35.52
C LEU A 721 -30.80 1.11 -36.75
N ALA A 722 -30.43 1.97 -37.72
CA ALA A 722 -31.18 2.12 -38.96
C ALA A 722 -31.05 0.92 -39.92
N LYS A 723 -29.90 0.23 -39.92
CA LYS A 723 -29.62 -0.94 -40.77
C LYS A 723 -30.14 -2.25 -40.18
N GLU A 724 -30.08 -2.46 -38.86
CA GLU A 724 -30.52 -3.70 -38.20
C GLU A 724 -32.04 -3.94 -38.27
N ARG A 725 -32.83 -2.88 -38.44
CA ARG A 725 -34.28 -2.99 -38.71
C ARG A 725 -34.63 -3.20 -40.19
N ARG A 726 -33.64 -3.17 -41.09
CA ARG A 726 -33.81 -3.52 -42.51
C ARG A 726 -33.93 -5.04 -42.69
N THR A 727 -33.30 -5.83 -41.81
CA THR A 727 -33.26 -7.30 -41.86
C THR A 727 -34.43 -8.01 -41.15
N ARG A 728 -35.31 -7.29 -40.43
CA ARG A 728 -36.55 -7.86 -39.85
C ARG A 728 -37.81 -7.66 -40.71
N ILE A 729 -37.67 -7.06 -41.89
CA ILE A 729 -38.78 -6.76 -42.82
C ILE A 729 -38.48 -7.31 -44.23
N THR A 730 -37.39 -8.07 -44.38
CA THR A 730 -37.20 -9.05 -45.46
C THR A 730 -37.34 -10.41 -44.84
#